data_AF-A0A1Z8JV67-F1
#
_entry.id   AF-A0A1Z8JV67-F1
#
_cell.length_a   1.000
_cell.length_b   1.000
_cell.length_c   1.000
_cell.angle_alpha   90.00
_cell.angle_beta   90.00
_cell.angle_gamma   90.00
#
_symmetry.space_group_name_H-M   'P 1'
#
loop_
_entity.id
_entity.type
_entity.pdbx_description
1 polymer ?
#
loop_
_entity_poly.entity_id
_entity_poly.type
_entity_poly.pdbx_seq_one_letter_code
_entity_poly.pdbx_strand_id
1 'polypeptide(L)'
;MAQISLKDKVVIITGSGGGLGKVYALQFASRGAKVVVNDLGGTLSGSGGSTKAADVVVEEIRRNGGVAVANYDNLVTNPQGILQTALDSFGTVDILINNAGILKDASFKKMTEKQFTDVLDVHLNGAFKLTKLCWEIFKNKNYGRIIMTASPAGLYGNFGQANYSCAKLALVGFGETLAKEGLKYNIKTNIISLLARSRMTETVLPPDVLEKLSPEKIAPLVLLLISEQCPSTGSIYEVAAGMFAQIKWQRSKGLYLNPKSDTFTPEAILNRFTEIFNFKEGFDYPTMLKDYNKVWEITSKLKPNNQGSTKINSIKGKVVIVTGSGSGLGKSHALWFARYGAKVVVNDFNDPNPVVEEIKSLGGKAVGSKHDVYSQAEDIVKTAIDSFGTVDILINNAGILRDRSFIKMSEREWNQVIQIHVLATYRLCKLVWPIFTDKKSGFIVNTTSTSGIYGNFGQANYASAKAGILAFTRTLAIEGKKIGIKCNAIAPHAETAMTKTIFKENELNKFSTSQVSPIVVLLCAEENGGLTGELFEVGAGWIGNTRWQRAKGAVSQDENITPEFIQEHWNEVIDFSNPITLKSAEESSVAILQAVGDDEEEEEDDDEKEEMEKDDEDEDEEHGDTEEGVYTYDQYKLILYNISVGATSKELKYVYESNSNFQAIPTFGVIPFMSGDDGGLNFDDIIENYNPMKLLHGEHYLKINKFPIPTSGKLKTKSFPLEARNKGKKSVLLRSGYKTYEKDGDLLFTNVGSYFIRDGQTQSGKDEIFSKEAEGISNFYLKDFEAAGPPDFEGQFKTDENQAVLYRLNADYNPLHVDPAFAKGGNFDKPILHGLCFFGISAKVLMDHYGLFDEIKARFTSFVYPGETLKILAWRSGNLVKFQTWCVERNTKVIDFAAIKLVGGGIPSKL
;
A
#
# COMPACT_ATOMS: atom_id res chain seq x y z
N MET A 1 -11.88 -29.28 -22.68
CA MET A 1 -12.24 -28.22 -23.65
C MET A 1 -11.41 -28.36 -24.92
N ALA A 2 -11.76 -27.66 -26.02
CA ALA A 2 -10.89 -27.59 -27.19
C ALA A 2 -9.66 -26.72 -26.87
N GLN A 3 -8.49 -27.16 -27.31
CA GLN A 3 -7.23 -26.46 -27.06
C GLN A 3 -7.25 -25.06 -27.71
N ILE A 4 -6.87 -24.04 -26.94
CA ILE A 4 -6.67 -22.66 -27.41
C ILE A 4 -5.56 -22.66 -28.45
N SER A 5 -5.91 -22.19 -29.64
CA SER A 5 -5.07 -22.21 -30.83
C SER A 5 -4.86 -20.79 -31.36
N LEU A 6 -3.63 -20.52 -31.80
CA LEU A 6 -3.26 -19.32 -32.55
C LEU A 6 -2.88 -19.67 -33.99
N LYS A 7 -3.37 -20.81 -34.49
CA LYS A 7 -3.05 -21.29 -35.84
C LYS A 7 -3.27 -20.18 -36.87
N ASP A 8 -2.21 -19.91 -37.63
CA ASP A 8 -2.15 -18.91 -38.70
C ASP A 8 -2.29 -17.44 -38.28
N LYS A 9 -2.41 -17.14 -36.97
CA LYS A 9 -2.40 -15.75 -36.48
C LYS A 9 -1.00 -15.16 -36.56
N VAL A 10 -0.89 -13.94 -37.07
CA VAL A 10 0.38 -13.21 -37.12
C VAL A 10 0.54 -12.32 -35.90
N VAL A 11 1.62 -12.53 -35.15
CA VAL A 11 1.86 -11.85 -33.87
C VAL A 11 3.13 -11.02 -33.93
N ILE A 12 3.03 -9.74 -33.58
CA ILE A 12 4.21 -8.89 -33.32
C ILE A 12 4.43 -8.81 -31.81
N ILE A 13 5.65 -9.13 -31.36
CA ILE A 13 6.05 -9.03 -29.95
C ILE A 13 7.26 -8.12 -29.86
N THR A 14 7.11 -6.95 -29.22
CA THR A 14 8.21 -6.00 -29.04
C THR A 14 9.07 -6.38 -27.83
N GLY A 15 10.40 -6.23 -27.95
CA GLY A 15 11.36 -6.60 -26.89
C GLY A 15 11.33 -8.11 -26.59
N SER A 16 11.36 -8.93 -27.63
CA SER A 16 11.18 -10.39 -27.55
C SER A 16 12.45 -11.21 -27.76
N GLY A 17 13.63 -10.58 -27.74
CA GLY A 17 14.93 -11.28 -27.80
C GLY A 17 15.34 -11.95 -26.47
N GLY A 18 14.58 -11.74 -25.39
CA GLY A 18 14.82 -12.36 -24.08
C GLY A 18 13.66 -12.16 -23.10
N GLY A 19 13.81 -12.72 -21.90
CA GLY A 19 12.83 -12.62 -20.80
C GLY A 19 11.41 -13.00 -21.24
N LEU A 20 10.43 -12.25 -20.73
CA LEU A 20 9.01 -12.48 -20.96
C LEU A 20 8.61 -12.47 -22.44
N GLY A 21 9.17 -11.55 -23.23
CA GLY A 21 8.87 -11.47 -24.67
C GLY A 21 9.34 -12.70 -25.45
N LYS A 22 10.49 -13.29 -25.07
CA LYS A 22 10.96 -14.57 -25.63
C LYS A 22 9.99 -15.71 -25.30
N VAL A 23 9.54 -15.79 -24.04
CA VAL A 23 8.61 -16.83 -23.59
C VAL A 23 7.28 -16.76 -24.34
N TYR A 24 6.73 -15.55 -24.52
CA TYR A 24 5.57 -15.35 -25.38
C TYR A 24 5.82 -15.83 -26.80
N ALA A 25 6.96 -15.48 -27.41
CA ALA A 25 7.27 -15.87 -28.79
C ALA A 25 7.28 -17.39 -28.96
N LEU A 26 7.93 -18.11 -28.04
CA LEU A 26 8.01 -19.56 -28.05
C LEU A 26 6.64 -20.22 -27.83
N GLN A 27 5.89 -19.80 -26.81
CA GLN A 27 4.59 -20.39 -26.50
C GLN A 27 3.53 -20.07 -27.56
N PHE A 28 3.57 -18.88 -28.18
CA PHE A 28 2.60 -18.54 -29.21
C PHE A 28 2.88 -19.32 -30.49
N ALA A 29 4.17 -19.47 -30.85
CA ALA A 29 4.57 -20.28 -31.99
C ALA A 29 4.21 -21.77 -31.80
N SER A 30 4.35 -22.32 -30.59
CA SER A 30 3.94 -23.71 -30.29
C SER A 30 2.42 -23.92 -30.41
N ARG A 31 1.63 -22.85 -30.27
CA ARG A 31 0.17 -22.83 -30.54
C ARG A 31 -0.19 -22.47 -31.99
N GLY A 32 0.79 -22.44 -32.89
CA GLY A 32 0.61 -22.28 -34.35
C GLY A 32 0.67 -20.84 -34.87
N ALA A 33 1.10 -19.88 -34.05
CA ALA A 33 1.26 -18.49 -34.48
C ALA A 33 2.47 -18.31 -35.41
N LYS A 34 2.40 -17.28 -36.27
CA LYS A 34 3.52 -16.76 -37.07
C LYS A 34 4.08 -15.53 -36.38
N VAL A 35 5.28 -15.63 -35.81
CA VAL A 35 5.78 -14.63 -34.85
C VAL A 35 6.82 -13.70 -35.49
N VAL A 36 6.63 -12.39 -35.33
CA VAL A 36 7.65 -11.37 -35.56
C VAL A 36 8.32 -11.08 -34.22
N VAL A 37 9.57 -11.52 -34.10
CA VAL A 37 10.41 -11.32 -32.92
C VAL A 37 11.16 -10.00 -33.09
N ASN A 38 10.63 -8.92 -32.52
CA ASN A 38 11.29 -7.61 -32.54
C ASN A 38 12.19 -7.42 -31.31
N ASP A 39 13.48 -7.19 -31.54
CA ASP A 39 14.42 -6.77 -30.49
C ASP A 39 15.56 -5.93 -31.06
N LEU A 40 15.84 -4.79 -30.42
CA LEU A 40 16.93 -3.87 -30.82
C LEU A 40 18.32 -4.41 -30.40
N GLY A 41 18.38 -5.41 -29.53
CA GLY A 41 19.64 -5.97 -29.02
C GLY A 41 20.31 -5.11 -27.93
N GLY A 42 19.55 -4.22 -27.30
CA GLY A 42 20.02 -3.34 -26.22
C GLY A 42 19.97 -3.98 -24.83
N THR A 43 20.77 -3.47 -23.90
CA THR A 43 20.68 -3.77 -22.47
C THR A 43 19.46 -3.09 -21.84
N LEU A 44 19.08 -3.46 -20.61
CA LEU A 44 18.00 -2.82 -19.86
C LEU A 44 18.18 -1.31 -19.65
N SER A 45 19.44 -0.85 -19.65
CA SER A 45 19.80 0.56 -19.62
C SER A 45 19.60 1.26 -20.98
N GLY A 46 19.13 0.56 -22.01
CA GLY A 46 18.98 1.09 -23.37
C GLY A 46 20.30 1.29 -24.14
N SER A 47 21.39 0.64 -23.71
CA SER A 47 22.71 0.72 -24.37
C SER A 47 23.10 -0.60 -25.06
N GLY A 48 23.84 -0.55 -26.17
CA GLY A 48 24.24 -1.74 -26.95
C GLY A 48 23.24 -2.10 -28.07
N GLY A 49 23.65 -2.99 -28.99
CA GLY A 49 22.88 -3.36 -30.18
C GLY A 49 23.34 -4.67 -30.81
N SER A 50 23.26 -5.77 -30.06
CA SER A 50 23.52 -7.10 -30.63
C SER A 50 22.23 -7.68 -31.21
N THR A 51 22.07 -7.60 -32.53
CA THR A 51 20.92 -8.16 -33.28
C THR A 51 20.71 -9.66 -33.06
N LYS A 52 21.72 -10.36 -32.53
CA LYS A 52 21.71 -11.80 -32.24
C LYS A 52 20.57 -12.25 -31.32
N ALA A 53 20.06 -11.39 -30.45
CA ALA A 53 19.02 -11.79 -29.49
C ALA A 53 17.72 -12.23 -30.18
N ALA A 54 17.25 -11.48 -31.18
CA ALA A 54 16.05 -11.85 -31.94
C ALA A 54 16.30 -13.10 -32.80
N ASP A 55 17.49 -13.21 -33.40
CA ASP A 55 17.87 -14.36 -34.24
C ASP A 55 17.83 -15.68 -33.46
N VAL A 56 18.40 -15.70 -32.25
CA VAL A 56 18.44 -16.88 -31.38
C VAL A 56 17.01 -17.39 -31.10
N VAL A 57 16.08 -16.50 -30.78
CA VAL A 57 14.68 -16.88 -30.51
C VAL A 57 14.00 -17.40 -31.78
N VAL A 58 14.24 -16.79 -32.94
CA VAL A 58 13.68 -17.25 -34.22
C VAL A 58 14.22 -18.61 -34.62
N GLU A 59 15.52 -18.85 -34.45
CA GLU A 59 16.14 -20.16 -34.69
C GLU A 59 15.57 -21.24 -33.77
N GLU A 60 15.35 -20.92 -32.50
CA GLU A 60 14.71 -21.81 -31.53
C GLU A 60 13.27 -22.17 -31.95
N ILE A 61 12.47 -21.17 -32.34
CA ILE A 61 11.11 -21.38 -32.85
C ILE A 61 11.13 -22.30 -34.08
N ARG A 62 12.00 -22.04 -35.06
CA ARG A 62 12.08 -22.83 -36.30
C ARG A 62 12.54 -24.26 -36.04
N ARG A 63 13.48 -24.45 -35.12
CA ARG A 63 13.95 -25.79 -34.71
C ARG A 63 12.83 -26.62 -34.09
N ASN A 64 11.93 -25.97 -33.36
CA ASN A 64 10.74 -26.58 -32.77
C ASN A 64 9.55 -26.68 -33.76
N GLY A 65 9.77 -26.43 -35.06
CA GLY A 65 8.76 -26.55 -36.11
C GLY A 65 7.79 -25.37 -36.24
N GLY A 66 8.02 -24.28 -35.50
CA GLY A 66 7.22 -23.06 -35.58
C GLY A 66 7.67 -22.11 -36.70
N VAL A 67 6.91 -21.03 -36.89
CA VAL A 67 7.17 -20.01 -37.93
C VAL A 67 7.47 -18.67 -37.28
N ALA A 68 8.68 -18.15 -37.52
CA ALA A 68 9.06 -16.83 -37.03
C ALA A 68 10.05 -16.10 -37.96
N VAL A 69 10.10 -14.77 -37.81
CA VAL A 69 11.03 -13.86 -38.46
C VAL A 69 11.56 -12.84 -37.44
N ALA A 70 12.85 -12.51 -37.53
CA ALA A 70 13.47 -11.52 -36.67
C ALA A 70 13.25 -10.12 -37.24
N ASN A 71 13.13 -9.13 -36.35
CA ASN A 71 13.17 -7.72 -36.69
C ASN A 71 14.05 -6.97 -35.69
N TYR A 72 14.85 -6.01 -36.18
CA TYR A 72 15.85 -5.30 -35.39
C TYR A 72 15.56 -3.79 -35.27
N ASP A 73 14.38 -3.36 -35.73
CA ASP A 73 14.03 -1.94 -35.74
C ASP A 73 13.74 -1.42 -34.33
N ASN A 74 14.13 -0.17 -34.10
CA ASN A 74 13.83 0.53 -32.87
C ASN A 74 12.34 0.93 -32.85
N LEU A 75 11.64 0.53 -31.78
CA LEU A 75 10.20 0.77 -31.60
C LEU A 75 9.81 2.27 -31.65
N VAL A 76 10.70 3.17 -31.25
CA VAL A 76 10.43 4.61 -31.18
C VAL A 76 10.74 5.30 -32.49
N THR A 77 11.86 4.96 -33.13
CA THR A 77 12.38 5.67 -34.32
C THR A 77 12.03 5.01 -35.65
N ASN A 78 11.82 3.69 -35.70
CA ASN A 78 11.37 2.99 -36.90
C ASN A 78 10.27 1.93 -36.65
N PRO A 79 9.13 2.28 -36.02
CA PRO A 79 8.01 1.34 -35.84
C PRO A 79 7.40 0.85 -37.16
N GLN A 80 7.56 1.61 -38.26
CA GLN A 80 7.12 1.20 -39.59
C GLN A 80 7.89 -0.02 -40.09
N GLY A 81 9.20 -0.10 -39.85
CA GLY A 81 10.01 -1.26 -40.20
C GLY A 81 9.53 -2.54 -39.52
N ILE A 82 9.14 -2.45 -38.24
CA ILE A 82 8.55 -3.58 -37.48
C ILE A 82 7.28 -4.10 -38.17
N LEU A 83 6.34 -3.20 -38.49
CA LEU A 83 5.12 -3.59 -39.19
C LEU A 83 5.44 -4.15 -40.59
N GLN A 84 6.37 -3.52 -41.32
CA GLN A 84 6.73 -3.93 -42.67
C GLN A 84 7.28 -5.37 -42.68
N THR A 85 8.10 -5.75 -41.69
CA THR A 85 8.55 -7.15 -41.56
C THR A 85 7.39 -8.14 -41.42
N ALA A 86 6.34 -7.80 -40.67
CA ALA A 86 5.14 -8.64 -40.55
C ALA A 86 4.40 -8.78 -41.89
N LEU A 87 4.25 -7.67 -42.61
CA LEU A 87 3.58 -7.63 -43.91
C LEU A 87 4.37 -8.39 -44.99
N ASP A 88 5.68 -8.20 -45.06
CA ASP A 88 6.52 -8.85 -46.07
C ASP A 88 6.61 -10.37 -45.83
N SER A 89 6.68 -10.78 -44.57
CA SER A 89 6.84 -12.20 -44.22
C SER A 89 5.54 -12.97 -44.21
N PHE A 90 4.45 -12.34 -43.75
CA PHE A 90 3.19 -13.04 -43.42
C PHE A 90 1.94 -12.36 -43.98
N GLY A 91 2.07 -11.23 -44.66
CA GLY A 91 0.98 -10.52 -45.36
C GLY A 91 0.03 -9.73 -44.46
N THR A 92 0.14 -9.82 -43.13
CA THR A 92 -0.80 -9.20 -42.20
C THR A 92 -0.24 -9.10 -40.78
N VAL A 93 -1.04 -8.53 -39.86
CA VAL A 93 -0.88 -8.63 -38.41
C VAL A 93 -2.26 -8.90 -37.78
N ASP A 94 -2.31 -9.76 -36.76
CA ASP A 94 -3.53 -10.13 -36.02
C ASP A 94 -3.45 -9.72 -34.55
N ILE A 95 -2.25 -9.79 -33.98
CA ILE A 95 -2.01 -9.66 -32.54
C ILE A 95 -0.78 -8.77 -32.33
N LEU A 96 -0.88 -7.84 -31.38
CA LEU A 96 0.21 -6.98 -30.97
C LEU A 96 0.44 -7.09 -29.46
N ILE A 97 1.65 -7.46 -29.06
CA ILE A 97 2.10 -7.45 -27.68
C ILE A 97 3.04 -6.28 -27.48
N ASN A 98 2.55 -5.23 -26.80
CA ASN A 98 3.38 -4.10 -26.40
C ASN A 98 4.13 -4.47 -25.11
N ASN A 99 5.31 -5.07 -25.26
CA ASN A 99 6.13 -5.60 -24.17
C ASN A 99 7.49 -4.89 -23.99
N ALA A 100 8.05 -4.29 -25.06
CA ALA A 100 9.35 -3.62 -24.98
C ALA A 100 9.43 -2.59 -23.84
N GLY A 101 10.59 -2.55 -23.19
CA GLY A 101 10.82 -1.69 -22.03
C GLY A 101 12.29 -1.48 -21.70
N ILE A 102 12.56 -0.42 -20.92
CA ILE A 102 13.87 -0.08 -20.37
C ILE A 102 13.70 0.47 -18.95
N LEU A 103 14.77 0.44 -18.14
CA LEU A 103 14.79 1.09 -16.83
C LEU A 103 15.82 2.20 -16.78
N LYS A 104 15.44 3.26 -16.05
CA LYS A 104 16.26 4.45 -15.79
C LYS A 104 15.94 4.97 -14.39
N ASP A 105 16.11 4.08 -13.42
CA ASP A 105 15.66 4.29 -12.05
C ASP A 105 16.58 5.29 -11.35
N ALA A 106 15.95 6.17 -10.60
CA ALA A 106 16.60 7.19 -9.80
C ALA A 106 15.55 7.82 -8.88
N SER A 107 15.89 8.08 -7.62
CA SER A 107 15.09 8.98 -6.76
C SER A 107 14.70 10.23 -7.55
N PHE A 108 13.50 10.75 -7.36
CA PHE A 108 12.98 11.92 -8.05
C PHE A 108 13.92 13.13 -7.96
N LYS A 109 14.67 13.28 -6.84
CA LYS A 109 15.72 14.29 -6.70
C LYS A 109 16.87 14.12 -7.72
N LYS A 110 17.28 12.90 -8.03
CA LYS A 110 18.40 12.59 -8.95
C LYS A 110 17.95 12.36 -10.40
N MET A 111 16.68 12.00 -10.62
CA MET A 111 16.17 11.69 -11.96
C MET A 111 16.33 12.88 -12.90
N THR A 112 16.95 12.66 -14.05
CA THR A 112 17.09 13.67 -15.11
C THR A 112 15.88 13.64 -16.04
N GLU A 113 15.60 14.77 -16.69
CA GLU A 113 14.52 14.80 -17.69
C GLU A 113 14.74 13.78 -18.81
N LYS A 114 15.99 13.60 -19.25
CA LYS A 114 16.31 12.59 -20.27
C LYS A 114 15.94 11.18 -19.83
N GLN A 115 16.26 10.80 -18.59
CA GLN A 115 15.86 9.49 -18.05
C GLN A 115 14.33 9.35 -18.00
N PHE A 116 13.61 10.44 -17.72
CA PHE A 116 12.15 10.44 -17.71
C PHE A 116 11.57 10.27 -19.12
N THR A 117 12.08 11.02 -20.10
CA THR A 117 11.61 10.95 -21.49
C THR A 117 12.00 9.64 -22.17
N ASP A 118 13.20 9.12 -21.94
CA ASP A 118 13.65 7.85 -22.55
C ASP A 118 12.69 6.69 -22.18
N VAL A 119 12.29 6.62 -20.91
CA VAL A 119 11.35 5.59 -20.41
C VAL A 119 9.96 5.79 -21.01
N LEU A 120 9.43 7.02 -21.03
CA LEU A 120 8.14 7.29 -21.68
C LEU A 120 8.17 6.97 -23.18
N ASP A 121 9.27 7.28 -23.86
CA ASP A 121 9.39 7.06 -25.29
C ASP A 121 9.31 5.58 -25.65
N VAL A 122 10.06 4.72 -24.96
CA VAL A 122 10.05 3.28 -25.22
C VAL A 122 8.71 2.65 -24.84
N HIS A 123 8.26 2.90 -23.60
CA HIS A 123 7.10 2.19 -23.06
C HIS A 123 5.76 2.69 -23.61
N LEU A 124 5.59 4.01 -23.70
CA LEU A 124 4.31 4.62 -24.02
C LEU A 124 4.26 5.09 -25.49
N ASN A 125 5.21 5.93 -25.92
CA ASN A 125 5.17 6.48 -27.28
C ASN A 125 5.44 5.41 -28.33
N GLY A 126 6.34 4.47 -28.05
CA GLY A 126 6.61 3.29 -28.88
C GLY A 126 5.36 2.43 -29.08
N ALA A 127 4.67 2.10 -27.97
CA ALA A 127 3.41 1.37 -28.02
C ALA A 127 2.34 2.12 -28.81
N PHE A 128 2.20 3.43 -28.62
CA PHE A 128 1.30 4.28 -29.41
C PHE A 128 1.60 4.17 -30.91
N LYS A 129 2.85 4.40 -31.33
CA LYS A 129 3.23 4.44 -32.75
C LYS A 129 2.97 3.10 -33.43
N LEU A 130 3.42 1.99 -32.85
CA LEU A 130 3.23 0.68 -33.46
C LEU A 130 1.76 0.24 -33.46
N THR A 131 1.03 0.48 -32.36
CA THR A 131 -0.41 0.18 -32.30
C THR A 131 -1.18 1.00 -33.32
N LYS A 132 -0.81 2.27 -33.51
CA LYS A 132 -1.41 3.16 -34.49
C LYS A 132 -1.26 2.64 -35.92
N LEU A 133 -0.07 2.12 -36.26
CA LEU A 133 0.20 1.53 -37.58
C LEU A 133 -0.60 0.24 -37.81
N CYS A 134 -0.72 -0.62 -36.78
CA CYS A 134 -1.47 -1.87 -36.87
C CYS A 134 -3.00 -1.67 -36.91
N TRP A 135 -3.49 -0.53 -36.41
CA TRP A 135 -4.93 -0.32 -36.17
C TRP A 135 -5.80 -0.42 -37.42
N GLU A 136 -5.35 0.13 -38.56
CA GLU A 136 -6.13 0.06 -39.80
C GLU A 136 -6.27 -1.37 -40.30
N ILE A 137 -5.22 -2.18 -40.15
CA ILE A 137 -5.22 -3.59 -40.52
C ILE A 137 -6.21 -4.36 -39.65
N PHE A 138 -6.17 -4.17 -38.33
CA PHE A 138 -7.12 -4.81 -37.41
C PHE A 138 -8.57 -4.45 -37.72
N LYS A 139 -8.82 -3.15 -37.97
CA LYS A 139 -10.14 -2.65 -38.33
C LYS A 139 -10.64 -3.27 -39.64
N ASN A 140 -9.80 -3.32 -40.67
CA ASN A 140 -10.17 -3.86 -41.98
C ASN A 140 -10.46 -5.37 -41.92
N LYS A 141 -9.80 -6.08 -41.00
CA LYS A 141 -10.02 -7.52 -40.76
C LYS A 141 -11.20 -7.80 -39.83
N ASN A 142 -11.75 -6.79 -39.18
CA ASN A 142 -12.69 -6.94 -38.07
C ASN A 142 -12.16 -7.94 -37.02
N TYR A 143 -10.86 -7.84 -36.72
CA TYR A 143 -10.16 -8.68 -35.76
C TYR A 143 -8.86 -8.00 -35.32
N GLY A 144 -8.66 -7.90 -34.02
CA GLY A 144 -7.36 -7.55 -33.43
C GLY A 144 -7.29 -7.96 -31.97
N ARG A 145 -6.09 -8.30 -31.49
CA ARG A 145 -5.83 -8.54 -30.07
C ARG A 145 -4.59 -7.76 -29.65
N ILE A 146 -4.72 -7.00 -28.57
CA ILE A 146 -3.67 -6.12 -28.09
C ILE A 146 -3.46 -6.38 -26.60
N ILE A 147 -2.19 -6.52 -26.21
CA ILE A 147 -1.79 -6.61 -24.81
C ILE A 147 -0.90 -5.42 -24.48
N MET A 148 -1.27 -4.70 -23.42
CA MET A 148 -0.45 -3.66 -22.82
C MET A 148 0.24 -4.21 -21.59
N THR A 149 1.57 -4.07 -21.53
CA THR A 149 2.37 -4.54 -20.39
C THR A 149 2.57 -3.40 -19.39
N ALA A 150 1.71 -3.34 -18.38
CA ALA A 150 1.81 -2.44 -17.22
C ALA A 150 2.77 -3.02 -16.16
N SER A 151 2.63 -2.61 -14.89
CA SER A 151 3.39 -3.13 -13.74
C SER A 151 2.73 -2.70 -12.42
N PRO A 152 3.01 -3.39 -11.30
CA PRO A 152 2.62 -2.94 -9.97
C PRO A 152 3.10 -1.51 -9.67
N ALA A 153 4.33 -1.15 -10.06
CA ALA A 153 4.82 0.23 -9.96
C ALA A 153 3.93 1.24 -10.70
N GLY A 154 3.39 0.88 -11.87
CA GLY A 154 2.38 1.69 -12.55
C GLY A 154 1.08 1.81 -11.75
N LEU A 155 0.58 0.70 -11.20
CA LEU A 155 -0.68 0.72 -10.46
C LEU A 155 -0.56 1.50 -9.14
N TYR A 156 0.48 1.26 -8.35
CA TYR A 156 0.58 1.73 -6.96
C TYR A 156 1.57 2.89 -6.78
N GLY A 157 2.43 3.15 -7.76
CA GLY A 157 3.64 3.96 -7.58
C GLY A 157 4.75 3.13 -6.94
N ASN A 158 6.00 3.45 -7.26
CA ASN A 158 7.16 2.86 -6.61
C ASN A 158 8.28 3.90 -6.43
N PHE A 159 9.05 3.81 -5.34
CA PHE A 159 10.16 4.70 -5.03
C PHE A 159 11.22 4.66 -6.15
N GLY A 160 11.74 5.82 -6.55
CA GLY A 160 12.81 5.89 -7.57
C GLY A 160 12.37 5.57 -8.99
N GLN A 161 11.08 5.31 -9.21
CA GLN A 161 10.52 4.88 -10.49
C GLN A 161 9.46 5.86 -11.01
N ALA A 162 9.62 7.17 -10.78
CA ALA A 162 8.63 8.18 -11.17
C ALA A 162 8.32 8.19 -12.69
N ASN A 163 9.33 7.93 -13.52
CA ASN A 163 9.22 7.77 -14.97
C ASN A 163 8.53 6.47 -15.37
N TYR A 164 8.98 5.34 -14.82
CA TYR A 164 8.46 4.02 -15.12
C TYR A 164 7.01 3.86 -14.67
N SER A 165 6.69 4.24 -13.43
CA SER A 165 5.33 4.26 -12.89
C SER A 165 4.39 5.10 -13.76
N CYS A 166 4.84 6.30 -14.16
CA CYS A 166 4.10 7.15 -15.09
C CYS A 166 3.82 6.46 -16.43
N ALA A 167 4.84 5.85 -17.05
CA ALA A 167 4.68 5.18 -18.34
C ALA A 167 3.74 3.97 -18.26
N LYS A 168 3.84 3.19 -17.18
CA LYS A 168 3.09 1.94 -17.00
C LYS A 168 1.62 2.16 -16.69
N LEU A 169 1.26 3.19 -15.93
CA LEU A 169 -0.15 3.55 -15.76
C LEU A 169 -0.71 4.28 -16.99
N ALA A 170 0.11 5.03 -17.73
CA ALA A 170 -0.31 5.61 -19.01
C ALA A 170 -0.75 4.53 -20.01
N LEU A 171 -0.09 3.36 -20.01
CA LEU A 171 -0.50 2.21 -20.80
C LEU A 171 -1.86 1.61 -20.37
N VAL A 172 -2.23 1.71 -19.10
CA VAL A 172 -3.57 1.30 -18.61
C VAL A 172 -4.64 2.19 -19.25
N GLY A 173 -4.53 3.52 -19.08
CA GLY A 173 -5.49 4.46 -19.66
C GLY A 173 -5.53 4.41 -21.19
N PHE A 174 -4.38 4.11 -21.83
CA PHE A 174 -4.32 3.85 -23.26
C PHE A 174 -5.10 2.59 -23.63
N GLY A 175 -4.82 1.47 -22.94
CA GLY A 175 -5.43 0.16 -23.19
C GLY A 175 -6.95 0.17 -23.02
N GLU A 176 -7.46 0.77 -21.94
CA GLU A 176 -8.89 0.93 -21.70
C GLU A 176 -9.57 1.79 -22.79
N THR A 177 -8.87 2.84 -23.25
CA THR A 177 -9.38 3.66 -24.36
C THR A 177 -9.46 2.87 -25.65
N LEU A 178 -8.40 2.13 -26.00
CA LEU A 178 -8.39 1.27 -27.19
C LEU A 178 -9.46 0.17 -27.12
N ALA A 179 -9.71 -0.41 -25.94
CA ALA A 179 -10.77 -1.37 -25.75
C ALA A 179 -12.16 -0.78 -26.10
N LYS A 180 -12.42 0.47 -25.69
CA LYS A 180 -13.66 1.19 -26.04
C LYS A 180 -13.75 1.54 -27.52
N GLU A 181 -12.65 1.98 -28.14
CA GLU A 181 -12.62 2.32 -29.58
C GLU A 181 -12.68 1.10 -30.50
N GLY A 182 -12.07 0.01 -30.07
CA GLY A 182 -11.88 -1.23 -30.82
C GLY A 182 -13.08 -2.18 -30.79
N LEU A 183 -13.96 -2.06 -29.78
CA LEU A 183 -15.06 -2.98 -29.54
C LEU A 183 -15.91 -3.26 -30.79
N LYS A 184 -16.29 -2.21 -31.53
CA LYS A 184 -17.12 -2.32 -32.75
C LYS A 184 -16.40 -2.96 -33.95
N TYR A 185 -15.09 -3.12 -33.87
CA TYR A 185 -14.24 -3.73 -34.91
C TYR A 185 -13.68 -5.08 -34.47
N ASN A 186 -14.22 -5.66 -33.38
CA ASN A 186 -13.70 -6.88 -32.76
C ASN A 186 -12.19 -6.81 -32.47
N ILE A 187 -11.73 -5.62 -32.10
CA ILE A 187 -10.39 -5.39 -31.56
C ILE A 187 -10.52 -5.39 -30.04
N LYS A 188 -9.91 -6.37 -29.39
CA LYS A 188 -9.88 -6.46 -27.93
C LYS A 188 -8.51 -6.05 -27.42
N THR A 189 -8.49 -5.20 -26.41
CA THR A 189 -7.27 -4.76 -25.74
C THR A 189 -7.37 -5.09 -24.26
N ASN A 190 -6.43 -5.82 -23.71
CA ASN A 190 -6.35 -6.07 -22.27
C ASN A 190 -4.98 -5.64 -21.73
N ILE A 191 -4.90 -5.47 -20.42
CA ILE A 191 -3.71 -4.97 -19.73
C ILE A 191 -3.26 -6.01 -18.73
N ILE A 192 -1.97 -6.31 -18.72
CA ILE A 192 -1.34 -7.17 -17.73
C ILE A 192 -0.41 -6.33 -16.86
N SER A 193 -0.56 -6.46 -15.56
CA SER A 193 0.35 -5.96 -14.54
C SER A 193 1.03 -7.18 -13.95
N LEU A 194 2.35 -7.25 -14.03
CA LEU A 194 3.07 -8.45 -13.69
C LEU A 194 4.26 -8.15 -12.79
N LEU A 195 4.52 -9.11 -11.91
CA LEU A 195 5.79 -9.32 -11.24
C LEU A 195 6.39 -10.58 -11.86
N ALA A 196 7.56 -10.47 -12.47
CA ALA A 196 8.17 -11.57 -13.19
C ALA A 196 9.68 -11.54 -13.02
N ARG A 197 10.28 -12.72 -12.86
CA ARG A 197 11.71 -12.90 -13.02
C ARG A 197 12.11 -12.40 -14.39
N SER A 198 12.86 -11.31 -14.37
CA SER A 198 13.47 -10.72 -15.54
C SER A 198 14.85 -10.27 -15.15
N ARG A 199 15.70 -9.94 -16.13
CA ARG A 199 16.96 -9.23 -15.87
C ARG A 199 16.79 -8.00 -14.95
N MET A 200 15.57 -7.46 -14.84
CA MET A 200 15.20 -6.30 -14.03
C MET A 200 14.87 -6.64 -12.57
N THR A 201 14.28 -7.81 -12.28
CA THR A 201 13.97 -8.22 -10.90
C THR A 201 15.06 -9.10 -10.30
N GLU A 202 15.92 -9.71 -11.13
CA GLU A 202 17.05 -10.55 -10.71
C GLU A 202 18.09 -9.81 -9.85
N THR A 203 18.11 -8.48 -9.89
CA THR A 203 19.03 -7.64 -9.10
C THR A 203 18.40 -7.09 -7.82
N VAL A 204 17.15 -7.48 -7.52
CA VAL A 204 16.34 -6.89 -6.44
C VAL A 204 15.68 -7.94 -5.55
N LEU A 205 15.35 -9.12 -6.08
CA LEU A 205 14.64 -10.17 -5.33
C LEU A 205 15.56 -11.37 -5.01
N PRO A 206 15.33 -12.07 -3.89
CA PRO A 206 16.04 -13.30 -3.54
C PRO A 206 15.89 -14.42 -4.60
N PRO A 207 16.90 -15.30 -4.78
CA PRO A 207 16.88 -16.36 -5.80
C PRO A 207 15.69 -17.33 -5.72
N ASP A 208 15.24 -17.69 -4.52
CA ASP A 208 14.10 -18.57 -4.24
C ASP A 208 12.76 -17.94 -4.63
N VAL A 209 12.61 -16.62 -4.41
CA VAL A 209 11.46 -15.84 -4.91
C VAL A 209 11.50 -15.73 -6.43
N LEU A 210 12.67 -15.50 -7.02
CA LEU A 210 12.85 -15.40 -8.46
C LEU A 210 12.50 -16.71 -9.19
N GLU A 211 12.81 -17.87 -8.60
CA GLU A 211 12.46 -19.18 -9.15
C GLU A 211 10.94 -19.35 -9.30
N LYS A 212 10.17 -18.88 -8.31
CA LYS A 212 8.70 -18.90 -8.35
C LYS A 212 8.11 -17.93 -9.37
N LEU A 213 8.81 -16.85 -9.73
CA LEU A 213 8.35 -15.80 -10.65
C LEU A 213 8.64 -16.07 -12.13
N SER A 214 8.63 -17.33 -12.58
CA SER A 214 9.00 -17.67 -13.96
C SER A 214 8.06 -17.00 -14.99
N PRO A 215 8.62 -16.41 -16.09
CA PRO A 215 7.80 -15.84 -17.16
C PRO A 215 6.83 -16.84 -17.82
N GLU A 216 7.15 -18.13 -17.75
CA GLU A 216 6.33 -19.25 -18.22
C GLU A 216 4.97 -19.31 -17.52
N LYS A 217 4.88 -18.89 -16.25
CA LYS A 217 3.62 -18.82 -15.50
C LYS A 217 2.72 -17.65 -15.91
N ILE A 218 3.24 -16.67 -16.66
CA ILE A 218 2.47 -15.48 -17.10
C ILE A 218 1.85 -15.67 -18.49
N ALA A 219 2.60 -16.30 -19.38
CA ALA A 219 2.22 -16.50 -20.78
C ALA A 219 0.84 -17.17 -21.00
N PRO A 220 0.36 -18.10 -20.14
CA PRO A 220 -0.97 -18.70 -20.26
C PRO A 220 -2.13 -17.69 -20.25
N LEU A 221 -2.13 -16.70 -19.35
CA LEU A 221 -3.20 -15.70 -19.35
C LEU A 221 -3.14 -14.88 -20.64
N VAL A 222 -1.93 -14.50 -21.07
CA VAL A 222 -1.74 -13.71 -22.29
C VAL A 222 -2.23 -14.48 -23.51
N LEU A 223 -1.90 -15.77 -23.62
CA LEU A 223 -2.41 -16.68 -24.66
C LEU A 223 -3.94 -16.68 -24.72
N LEU A 224 -4.62 -16.82 -23.57
CA LEU A 224 -6.08 -16.77 -23.50
C LEU A 224 -6.60 -15.39 -23.97
N LEU A 225 -6.02 -14.30 -23.49
CA LEU A 225 -6.45 -12.93 -23.81
C LEU A 225 -6.20 -12.52 -25.27
N ILE A 226 -5.32 -13.21 -26.00
CA ILE A 226 -5.08 -12.96 -27.44
C ILE A 226 -5.72 -14.00 -28.36
N SER A 227 -6.46 -14.94 -27.81
CA SER A 227 -7.18 -15.96 -28.58
C SER A 227 -8.51 -15.45 -29.14
N GLU A 228 -9.13 -16.26 -30.01
CA GLU A 228 -10.53 -16.06 -30.42
C GLU A 228 -11.48 -16.22 -29.21
N GLN A 229 -11.12 -17.09 -28.25
CA GLN A 229 -11.87 -17.36 -27.04
C GLN A 229 -11.70 -16.29 -25.95
N CYS A 230 -10.95 -15.21 -26.22
CA CYS A 230 -10.68 -14.15 -25.26
C CYS A 230 -11.97 -13.65 -24.58
N PRO A 231 -12.09 -13.80 -23.25
CA PRO A 231 -13.34 -13.51 -22.52
C PRO A 231 -13.56 -12.01 -22.24
N SER A 232 -12.53 -11.17 -22.33
CA SER A 232 -12.59 -9.78 -21.88
C SER A 232 -12.00 -8.77 -22.86
N THR A 233 -12.34 -7.49 -22.66
CA THR A 233 -11.63 -6.35 -23.24
C THR A 233 -11.68 -5.19 -22.24
N GLY A 234 -10.64 -4.36 -22.22
CA GLY A 234 -10.49 -3.25 -21.28
C GLY A 234 -10.25 -3.69 -19.84
N SER A 235 -9.91 -4.97 -19.61
CA SER A 235 -9.66 -5.51 -18.28
C SER A 235 -8.18 -5.48 -17.94
N ILE A 236 -7.88 -5.30 -16.66
CA ILE A 236 -6.54 -5.27 -16.10
C ILE A 236 -6.39 -6.52 -15.23
N TYR A 237 -5.27 -7.21 -15.34
CA TYR A 237 -4.99 -8.41 -14.57
C TYR A 237 -3.64 -8.29 -13.87
N GLU A 238 -3.58 -8.64 -12.59
CA GLU A 238 -2.33 -8.91 -11.90
C GLU A 238 -1.98 -10.39 -12.02
N VAL A 239 -0.73 -10.67 -12.41
CA VAL A 239 -0.23 -12.02 -12.66
C VAL A 239 1.18 -12.16 -12.14
N ALA A 240 1.41 -13.12 -11.25
CA ALA A 240 2.74 -13.54 -10.84
C ALA A 240 2.68 -14.91 -10.16
N ALA A 241 3.77 -15.67 -10.23
CA ALA A 241 3.96 -16.95 -9.53
C ALA A 241 2.88 -18.03 -9.70
N GLY A 242 1.97 -17.90 -10.67
CA GLY A 242 0.85 -18.83 -10.88
C GLY A 242 -0.50 -18.32 -10.35
N MET A 243 -0.53 -17.11 -9.77
CA MET A 243 -1.75 -16.36 -9.45
C MET A 243 -2.23 -15.55 -10.66
N PHE A 244 -3.54 -15.61 -10.94
CA PHE A 244 -4.24 -14.83 -11.95
C PHE A 244 -5.45 -14.12 -11.35
N ALA A 245 -5.39 -12.80 -11.19
CA ALA A 245 -6.50 -12.02 -10.65
C ALA A 245 -6.80 -10.79 -11.49
N GLN A 246 -8.09 -10.53 -11.72
CA GLN A 246 -8.51 -9.24 -12.25
C GLN A 246 -8.35 -8.15 -11.20
N ILE A 247 -7.91 -6.97 -11.63
CA ILE A 247 -7.90 -5.75 -10.81
C ILE A 247 -8.87 -4.73 -11.41
N LYS A 248 -9.62 -4.03 -10.54
CA LYS A 248 -10.62 -3.01 -10.91
C LYS A 248 -10.46 -1.77 -10.07
N TRP A 249 -10.93 -0.65 -10.61
CA TRP A 249 -11.21 0.54 -9.82
C TRP A 249 -12.42 0.30 -8.93
N GLN A 250 -12.29 0.64 -7.65
CA GLN A 250 -13.40 0.80 -6.72
C GLN A 250 -13.52 2.27 -6.35
N ARG A 251 -14.71 2.82 -6.51
CA ARG A 251 -15.01 4.20 -6.17
C ARG A 251 -15.99 4.23 -5.01
N SER A 252 -15.62 4.97 -3.98
CA SER A 252 -16.38 5.11 -2.74
C SER A 252 -17.79 5.68 -2.99
N LYS A 253 -18.68 5.47 -2.01
CA LYS A 253 -19.98 6.17 -1.95
C LYS A 253 -19.80 7.68 -2.08
N GLY A 254 -18.75 8.18 -1.44
CA GLY A 254 -18.34 9.58 -1.42
C GLY A 254 -19.25 10.47 -0.58
N LEU A 255 -18.79 11.69 -0.37
CA LEU A 255 -19.45 12.74 0.38
C LEU A 255 -20.34 13.57 -0.56
N TYR A 256 -21.60 13.77 -0.17
CA TYR A 256 -22.56 14.65 -0.84
C TYR A 256 -22.78 15.91 0.00
N LEU A 257 -22.59 17.07 -0.63
CA LEU A 257 -22.73 18.40 -0.04
C LEU A 257 -23.57 19.29 -0.96
N ASN A 258 -24.25 20.27 -0.37
CA ASN A 258 -24.92 21.31 -1.13
C ASN A 258 -23.90 22.10 -1.97
N PRO A 259 -24.06 22.21 -3.30
CA PRO A 259 -23.05 22.76 -4.20
C PRO A 259 -22.99 24.30 -4.22
N LYS A 260 -23.80 24.99 -3.39
CA LYS A 260 -23.76 26.46 -3.30
C LYS A 260 -22.44 26.94 -2.70
N SER A 261 -21.80 27.88 -3.38
CA SER A 261 -20.43 28.34 -3.08
C SER A 261 -20.27 29.09 -1.76
N ASP A 262 -21.37 29.57 -1.17
CA ASP A 262 -21.38 30.24 0.13
C ASP A 262 -21.13 29.26 1.30
N THR A 263 -21.54 28.00 1.14
CA THR A 263 -21.40 26.97 2.17
C THR A 263 -20.59 25.74 1.73
N PHE A 264 -20.32 25.54 0.44
CA PHE A 264 -19.40 24.51 -0.04
C PHE A 264 -17.94 25.00 0.12
N THR A 265 -17.35 24.72 1.28
CA THR A 265 -16.03 25.23 1.70
C THR A 265 -15.09 24.08 2.09
N PRO A 266 -13.77 24.31 2.14
CA PRO A 266 -12.80 23.38 2.73
C PRO A 266 -13.23 22.88 4.12
N GLU A 267 -13.73 23.75 4.99
CA GLU A 267 -14.19 23.38 6.33
C GLU A 267 -15.40 22.44 6.31
N ALA A 268 -16.38 22.70 5.42
CA ALA A 268 -17.54 21.81 5.28
C ALA A 268 -17.14 20.40 4.81
N ILE A 269 -16.13 20.32 3.95
CA ILE A 269 -15.56 19.04 3.50
C ILE A 269 -14.82 18.37 4.66
N LEU A 270 -13.96 19.10 5.38
CA LEU A 270 -13.18 18.58 6.50
C LEU A 270 -14.09 18.03 7.63
N ASN A 271 -15.20 18.73 7.92
CA ASN A 271 -16.17 18.32 8.94
C ASN A 271 -16.77 16.92 8.71
N ARG A 272 -16.78 16.44 7.46
CA ARG A 272 -17.31 15.11 7.07
C ARG A 272 -16.31 14.34 6.22
N PHE A 273 -15.01 14.58 6.43
CA PHE A 273 -13.95 14.12 5.54
C PHE A 273 -13.89 12.60 5.40
N THR A 274 -14.10 11.87 6.50
CA THR A 274 -14.05 10.41 6.54
C THR A 274 -15.11 9.75 5.65
N GLU A 275 -16.23 10.42 5.36
CA GLU A 275 -17.27 9.89 4.48
C GLU A 275 -16.81 9.75 3.03
N ILE A 276 -15.81 10.53 2.61
CA ILE A 276 -15.19 10.40 1.27
C ILE A 276 -14.58 9.02 1.07
N PHE A 277 -14.13 8.37 2.15
CA PHE A 277 -13.47 7.07 2.14
C PHE A 277 -14.42 5.91 2.51
N ASN A 278 -15.74 6.10 2.41
CA ASN A 278 -16.68 5.02 2.66
C ASN A 278 -16.70 4.00 1.51
N PHE A 279 -15.97 2.90 1.72
CA PHE A 279 -15.90 1.73 0.85
C PHE A 279 -16.67 0.51 1.40
N LYS A 280 -17.46 0.67 2.47
CA LYS A 280 -18.21 -0.44 3.10
C LYS A 280 -19.57 -0.65 2.45
N GLU A 281 -20.23 0.45 2.09
CA GLU A 281 -21.57 0.43 1.50
C GLU A 281 -21.70 1.52 0.43
N GLY A 282 -22.51 1.28 -0.59
CA GLY A 282 -22.81 2.27 -1.63
C GLY A 282 -21.63 2.67 -2.53
N PHE A 283 -20.53 1.91 -2.50
CA PHE A 283 -19.44 2.01 -3.47
C PHE A 283 -19.83 1.37 -4.82
N ASP A 284 -19.08 1.65 -5.87
CA ASP A 284 -19.21 1.01 -7.18
C ASP A 284 -17.85 0.56 -7.76
N TYR A 285 -17.89 -0.31 -8.79
CA TYR A 285 -16.74 -0.68 -9.62
C TYR A 285 -16.88 -0.01 -11.00
N PRO A 286 -16.53 1.27 -11.11
CA PRO A 286 -16.83 2.07 -12.30
C PRO A 286 -15.98 1.71 -13.53
N THR A 287 -16.57 1.91 -14.70
CA THR A 287 -15.88 1.93 -16.01
C THR A 287 -16.01 3.29 -16.71
N MET A 288 -16.57 4.27 -16.01
CA MET A 288 -16.77 5.64 -16.46
C MET A 288 -17.01 6.60 -15.27
N LEU A 289 -17.02 7.90 -15.57
CA LEU A 289 -17.37 8.95 -14.62
C LEU A 289 -18.74 8.71 -13.98
N LYS A 290 -18.92 9.27 -12.77
CA LYS A 290 -20.20 9.22 -12.05
C LYS A 290 -21.29 9.95 -12.83
N ASP A 291 -22.55 9.53 -12.68
CA ASP A 291 -23.68 10.26 -13.25
C ASP A 291 -23.87 11.60 -12.51
N TYR A 292 -23.12 12.62 -12.93
CA TYR A 292 -23.10 13.93 -12.27
C TYR A 292 -24.44 14.67 -12.36
N ASN A 293 -25.31 14.33 -13.31
CA ASN A 293 -26.67 14.86 -13.34
C ASN A 293 -27.50 14.31 -12.17
N LYS A 294 -27.48 13.00 -11.94
CA LYS A 294 -28.14 12.40 -10.76
C LYS A 294 -27.54 12.91 -9.46
N VAL A 295 -26.22 13.08 -9.41
CA VAL A 295 -25.57 13.71 -8.25
C VAL A 295 -26.14 15.11 -8.02
N TRP A 296 -26.19 15.95 -9.06
CA TRP A 296 -26.75 17.30 -8.98
C TRP A 296 -28.20 17.31 -8.50
N GLU A 297 -29.05 16.41 -8.99
CA GLU A 297 -30.45 16.29 -8.58
C GLU A 297 -30.62 16.02 -7.07
N ILE A 298 -29.62 15.36 -6.45
CA ILE A 298 -29.54 15.11 -5.01
C ILE A 298 -28.96 16.33 -4.30
N THR A 299 -27.76 16.76 -4.70
CA THR A 299 -26.96 17.76 -3.97
C THR A 299 -27.60 19.15 -3.99
N SER A 300 -28.23 19.54 -5.10
CA SER A 300 -28.91 20.84 -5.25
C SER A 300 -30.07 21.05 -4.28
N LYS A 301 -30.64 19.97 -3.74
CA LYS A 301 -31.76 19.97 -2.78
C LYS A 301 -31.32 19.85 -1.33
N LEU A 302 -30.03 19.63 -1.06
CA LEU A 302 -29.51 19.52 0.29
C LEU A 302 -29.63 20.86 1.03
N LYS A 303 -29.67 20.82 2.36
CA LYS A 303 -29.59 22.04 3.19
C LYS A 303 -28.18 22.66 3.10
N PRO A 304 -28.00 23.96 3.42
CA PRO A 304 -26.68 24.57 3.50
C PRO A 304 -25.71 23.74 4.36
N ASN A 305 -24.45 23.65 3.93
CA ASN A 305 -23.50 22.73 4.57
C ASN A 305 -23.09 23.22 5.96
N ASN A 306 -23.06 22.30 6.93
CA ASN A 306 -22.45 22.54 8.23
C ASN A 306 -20.92 22.72 8.04
N GLN A 307 -20.40 23.84 8.54
CA GLN A 307 -18.98 24.20 8.42
C GLN A 307 -18.10 23.48 9.45
N GLY A 308 -18.67 22.84 10.47
CA GLY A 308 -17.91 22.31 11.60
C GLY A 308 -17.23 23.40 12.44
N SER A 309 -16.42 22.97 13.40
CA SER A 309 -15.69 23.86 14.32
C SER A 309 -14.26 24.20 13.87
N THR A 310 -13.62 23.30 13.12
CA THR A 310 -12.24 23.48 12.65
C THR A 310 -12.16 24.54 11.56
N LYS A 311 -11.16 25.43 11.66
CA LYS A 311 -10.88 26.48 10.66
C LYS A 311 -9.59 26.17 9.93
N ILE A 312 -9.57 26.35 8.61
CA ILE A 312 -8.37 26.18 7.80
C ILE A 312 -7.52 27.46 7.89
N ASN A 313 -6.43 27.40 8.63
CA ASN A 313 -5.50 28.52 8.84
C ASN A 313 -4.11 28.26 8.24
N SER A 314 -3.73 27.00 8.00
CA SER A 314 -2.38 26.64 7.54
C SER A 314 -2.00 27.18 6.15
N ILE A 315 -2.99 27.58 5.36
CA ILE A 315 -2.83 28.17 4.02
C ILE A 315 -2.38 29.63 4.08
N LYS A 316 -2.68 30.32 5.19
CA LYS A 316 -2.42 31.76 5.32
C LYS A 316 -0.93 32.06 5.17
N GLY A 317 -0.60 32.96 4.24
CA GLY A 317 0.77 33.41 3.98
C GLY A 317 1.61 32.48 3.11
N LYS A 318 1.12 31.27 2.77
CA LYS A 318 1.78 30.32 1.86
C LYS A 318 1.87 30.88 0.45
N VAL A 319 2.93 30.52 -0.28
CA VAL A 319 3.09 30.86 -1.69
C VAL A 319 2.63 29.70 -2.56
N VAL A 320 1.65 29.96 -3.41
CA VAL A 320 1.05 28.95 -4.31
C VAL A 320 1.30 29.31 -5.77
N ILE A 321 1.74 28.33 -6.56
CA ILE A 321 1.74 28.40 -8.02
C ILE A 321 0.52 27.63 -8.54
N VAL A 322 -0.32 28.28 -9.34
CA VAL A 322 -1.44 27.62 -10.03
C VAL A 322 -1.25 27.76 -11.54
N THR A 323 -1.06 26.64 -12.24
CA THR A 323 -0.87 26.66 -13.70
C THR A 323 -2.19 26.57 -14.47
N GLY A 324 -2.26 27.22 -15.63
CA GLY A 324 -3.49 27.35 -16.42
C GLY A 324 -4.61 28.07 -15.66
N SER A 325 -4.27 29.14 -14.96
CA SER A 325 -5.15 29.82 -14.00
C SER A 325 -5.70 31.17 -14.45
N GLY A 326 -5.58 31.53 -15.73
CA GLY A 326 -6.21 32.72 -16.30
C GLY A 326 -7.72 32.55 -16.50
N SER A 327 -8.22 31.31 -16.52
CA SER A 327 -9.66 31.01 -16.66
C SER A 327 -10.04 29.67 -16.02
N GLY A 328 -11.34 29.31 -16.08
CA GLY A 328 -11.84 27.97 -15.72
C GLY A 328 -11.51 27.50 -14.30
N LEU A 329 -11.10 26.23 -14.19
CA LEU A 329 -10.75 25.59 -12.91
C LEU A 329 -9.55 26.26 -12.24
N GLY A 330 -8.48 26.53 -12.99
CA GLY A 330 -7.28 27.16 -12.45
C GLY A 330 -7.55 28.56 -11.89
N LYS A 331 -8.39 29.37 -12.57
CA LYS A 331 -8.86 30.65 -12.02
C LYS A 331 -9.58 30.45 -10.69
N SER A 332 -10.48 29.46 -10.62
CA SER A 332 -11.20 29.15 -9.38
C SER A 332 -10.23 28.75 -8.27
N HIS A 333 -9.27 27.87 -8.53
CA HIS A 333 -8.26 27.47 -7.55
C HIS A 333 -7.48 28.69 -7.03
N ALA A 334 -7.01 29.56 -7.93
CA ALA A 334 -6.28 30.78 -7.58
C ALA A 334 -7.09 31.71 -6.65
N LEU A 335 -8.37 31.95 -6.96
CA LEU A 335 -9.26 32.77 -6.13
C LEU A 335 -9.51 32.13 -4.75
N TRP A 336 -9.68 30.81 -4.69
CA TRP A 336 -9.88 30.10 -3.43
C TRP A 336 -8.63 30.13 -2.55
N PHE A 337 -7.44 29.89 -3.09
CA PHE A 337 -6.20 30.04 -2.31
C PHE A 337 -6.00 31.47 -1.81
N ALA A 338 -6.26 32.48 -2.64
CA ALA A 338 -6.19 33.89 -2.23
C ALA A 338 -7.17 34.21 -1.10
N ARG A 339 -8.40 33.67 -1.16
CA ARG A 339 -9.42 33.80 -0.10
C ARG A 339 -8.95 33.25 1.24
N TYR A 340 -8.13 32.20 1.25
CA TYR A 340 -7.51 31.63 2.45
C TYR A 340 -6.17 32.29 2.82
N GLY A 341 -5.84 33.42 2.19
CA GLY A 341 -4.69 34.25 2.56
C GLY A 341 -3.36 33.82 1.95
N ALA A 342 -3.36 32.94 0.95
CA ALA A 342 -2.15 32.60 0.20
C ALA A 342 -1.71 33.76 -0.72
N LYS A 343 -0.42 33.80 -1.06
CA LYS A 343 0.15 34.65 -2.10
C LYS A 343 0.20 33.83 -3.39
N VAL A 344 -0.49 34.28 -4.44
CA VAL A 344 -0.79 33.44 -5.61
C VAL A 344 0.02 33.86 -6.83
N VAL A 345 0.77 32.92 -7.42
CA VAL A 345 1.30 33.05 -8.78
C VAL A 345 0.28 32.48 -9.74
N VAL A 346 -0.35 33.38 -10.49
CA VAL A 346 -1.33 33.05 -11.53
C VAL A 346 -0.55 32.82 -12.83
N ASN A 347 -0.32 31.56 -13.20
CA ASN A 347 0.29 31.21 -14.48
C ASN A 347 -0.77 30.93 -15.54
N ASP A 348 -0.73 31.67 -16.65
CA ASP A 348 -1.49 31.40 -17.87
C ASP A 348 -0.75 31.99 -19.07
N PHE A 349 -0.45 31.16 -20.07
CA PHE A 349 0.33 31.60 -21.23
C PHE A 349 -0.42 32.64 -22.09
N ASN A 350 -1.76 32.71 -22.00
CA ASN A 350 -2.54 33.72 -22.72
C ASN A 350 -2.56 35.04 -21.94
N ASP A 351 -3.24 35.06 -20.80
CA ASP A 351 -3.32 36.25 -19.95
C ASP A 351 -3.72 35.96 -18.50
N PRO A 352 -2.79 36.11 -17.53
CA PRO A 352 -3.08 35.94 -16.10
C PRO A 352 -3.63 37.22 -15.45
N ASN A 353 -3.47 38.38 -16.10
CA ASN A 353 -3.73 39.69 -15.49
C ASN A 353 -5.16 39.87 -14.96
N PRO A 354 -6.24 39.44 -15.66
CA PRO A 354 -7.59 39.62 -15.16
C PRO A 354 -7.82 38.95 -13.81
N VAL A 355 -7.23 37.76 -13.59
CA VAL A 355 -7.35 37.02 -12.34
C VAL A 355 -6.48 37.63 -11.25
N VAL A 356 -5.29 38.14 -11.60
CA VAL A 356 -4.43 38.88 -10.67
C VAL A 356 -5.13 40.11 -10.12
N GLU A 357 -5.73 40.92 -10.99
CA GLU A 357 -6.44 42.13 -10.58
C GLU A 357 -7.71 41.81 -9.79
N GLU A 358 -8.42 40.74 -10.14
CA GLU A 358 -9.55 40.24 -9.33
C GLU A 358 -9.10 39.87 -7.92
N ILE A 359 -8.02 39.08 -7.77
CA ILE A 359 -7.45 38.72 -6.45
C ILE A 359 -7.08 39.97 -5.65
N LYS A 360 -6.40 40.95 -6.26
CA LYS A 360 -6.01 42.20 -5.59
C LYS A 360 -7.22 43.03 -5.18
N SER A 361 -8.25 43.11 -6.02
CA SER A 361 -9.49 43.85 -5.71
C SER A 361 -10.24 43.28 -4.50
N LEU A 362 -10.08 41.97 -4.25
CA LEU A 362 -10.61 41.26 -3.08
C LEU A 362 -9.67 41.31 -1.87
N GLY A 363 -8.57 42.08 -1.93
CA GLY A 363 -7.59 42.25 -0.85
C GLY A 363 -6.52 41.16 -0.76
N GLY A 364 -6.47 40.24 -1.73
CA GLY A 364 -5.45 39.20 -1.82
C GLY A 364 -4.13 39.68 -2.42
N LYS A 365 -3.13 38.80 -2.44
CA LYS A 365 -1.81 39.06 -3.05
C LYS A 365 -1.59 38.11 -4.22
N ALA A 366 -1.37 38.66 -5.42
CA ALA A 366 -1.08 37.85 -6.60
C ALA A 366 -0.10 38.53 -7.56
N VAL A 367 0.61 37.69 -8.33
CA VAL A 367 1.46 38.08 -9.46
C VAL A 367 1.16 37.19 -10.66
N GLY A 368 1.24 37.74 -11.87
CA GLY A 368 0.98 37.00 -13.11
C GLY A 368 2.25 36.43 -13.73
N SER A 369 2.14 35.25 -14.34
CA SER A 369 3.20 34.63 -15.16
C SER A 369 2.64 34.18 -16.50
N LYS A 370 3.22 34.66 -17.60
CA LYS A 370 2.84 34.31 -18.99
C LYS A 370 3.67 33.19 -19.60
N HIS A 371 4.53 32.56 -18.80
CA HIS A 371 5.47 31.55 -19.28
C HIS A 371 4.76 30.24 -19.62
N ASP A 372 5.22 29.58 -20.68
CA ASP A 372 4.77 28.23 -21.05
C ASP A 372 5.21 27.20 -19.99
N VAL A 373 4.28 26.32 -19.60
CA VAL A 373 4.50 25.36 -18.51
C VAL A 373 5.54 24.28 -18.84
N TYR A 374 5.82 24.05 -20.12
CA TYR A 374 6.85 23.11 -20.53
C TYR A 374 8.17 23.84 -20.82
N SER A 375 8.20 24.73 -21.81
CA SER A 375 9.46 25.32 -22.29
C SER A 375 10.05 26.38 -21.37
N GLN A 376 9.25 26.96 -20.47
CA GLN A 376 9.65 28.05 -19.56
C GLN A 376 9.25 27.77 -18.10
N ALA A 377 9.24 26.49 -17.71
CA ALA A 377 8.87 26.07 -16.35
C ALA A 377 9.72 26.75 -15.25
N GLU A 378 11.02 26.94 -15.51
CA GLU A 378 11.96 27.64 -14.62
C GLU A 378 11.52 29.08 -14.34
N ASP A 379 11.08 29.80 -15.36
CA ASP A 379 10.65 31.19 -15.24
C ASP A 379 9.36 31.33 -14.42
N ILE A 380 8.50 30.30 -14.40
CA ILE A 380 7.30 30.26 -13.53
C ILE A 380 7.72 30.18 -12.07
N VAL A 381 8.63 29.26 -11.73
CA VAL A 381 9.13 29.10 -10.36
C VAL A 381 9.94 30.32 -9.93
N LYS A 382 10.76 30.87 -10.83
CA LYS A 382 11.49 32.12 -10.61
C LYS A 382 10.55 33.29 -10.30
N THR A 383 9.42 33.40 -11.01
CA THR A 383 8.40 34.43 -10.73
C THR A 383 7.91 34.36 -9.27
N ALA A 384 7.71 33.14 -8.75
CA ALA A 384 7.30 32.93 -7.36
C ALA A 384 8.39 33.36 -6.36
N ILE A 385 9.65 32.97 -6.61
CA ILE A 385 10.78 33.32 -5.76
C ILE A 385 11.03 34.82 -5.77
N ASP A 386 11.09 35.46 -6.94
CA ASP A 386 11.36 36.90 -7.06
C ASP A 386 10.27 37.73 -6.38
N SER A 387 9.01 37.30 -6.46
CA SER A 387 7.87 38.07 -5.94
C SER A 387 7.61 37.81 -4.45
N PHE A 388 7.80 36.57 -3.99
CA PHE A 388 7.33 36.13 -2.67
C PHE A 388 8.37 35.34 -1.86
N GLY A 389 9.56 35.09 -2.41
CA GLY A 389 10.73 34.53 -1.72
C GLY A 389 10.76 33.00 -1.60
N THR A 390 9.70 32.28 -1.96
CA THR A 390 9.62 30.82 -1.82
C THR A 390 8.48 30.23 -2.66
N VAL A 391 8.33 28.91 -2.62
CA VAL A 391 7.14 28.17 -3.04
C VAL A 391 6.76 27.24 -1.89
N ASP A 392 5.45 27.13 -1.59
CA ASP A 392 4.91 26.18 -0.61
C ASP A 392 3.97 25.17 -1.26
N ILE A 393 3.23 25.58 -2.29
CA ILE A 393 2.16 24.81 -2.90
C ILE A 393 2.29 24.90 -4.43
N LEU A 394 2.21 23.76 -5.11
CA LEU A 394 2.16 23.65 -6.56
C LEU A 394 0.87 22.96 -7.01
N ILE A 395 0.07 23.66 -7.82
CA ILE A 395 -1.15 23.12 -8.42
C ILE A 395 -0.93 22.97 -9.93
N ASN A 396 -0.70 21.72 -10.36
CA ASN A 396 -0.53 21.38 -11.77
C ASN A 396 -1.90 21.18 -12.42
N ASN A 397 -2.45 22.26 -12.99
CA ASN A 397 -3.78 22.29 -13.62
C ASN A 397 -3.73 22.62 -15.12
N ALA A 398 -2.64 23.20 -15.63
CA ALA A 398 -2.50 23.50 -17.06
C ALA A 398 -2.79 22.27 -17.95
N GLY A 399 -3.40 22.52 -19.11
CA GLY A 399 -3.84 21.45 -19.98
C GLY A 399 -4.39 21.90 -21.31
N ILE A 400 -4.41 20.96 -22.27
CA ILE A 400 -4.98 21.14 -23.60
C ILE A 400 -5.78 19.89 -24.00
N LEU A 401 -6.74 20.05 -24.91
CA LEU A 401 -7.42 18.92 -25.55
C LEU A 401 -7.04 18.82 -27.03
N ARG A 402 -6.83 17.59 -27.49
CA ARG A 402 -6.61 17.21 -28.88
C ARG A 402 -7.41 15.94 -29.18
N ASP A 403 -8.71 16.03 -28.90
CA ASP A 403 -9.62 14.89 -28.98
C ASP A 403 -9.77 14.44 -30.44
N ARG A 404 -9.58 13.14 -30.64
CA ARG A 404 -9.65 12.50 -31.94
C ARG A 404 -9.82 10.99 -31.74
N SER A 405 -10.71 10.36 -32.51
CA SER A 405 -10.73 8.89 -32.61
C SER A 405 -9.32 8.38 -32.90
N PHE A 406 -8.89 7.30 -32.26
CA PHE A 406 -7.52 6.79 -32.30
C PHE A 406 -7.00 6.66 -33.73
N ILE A 407 -7.80 6.14 -34.66
CA ILE A 407 -7.50 6.03 -36.10
C ILE A 407 -7.18 7.37 -36.81
N LYS A 408 -7.75 8.49 -36.36
CA LYS A 408 -7.50 9.83 -36.94
C LYS A 408 -6.48 10.65 -36.16
N MET A 409 -6.11 10.21 -34.95
CA MET A 409 -5.16 10.93 -34.09
C MET A 409 -3.77 10.97 -34.72
N SER A 410 -3.21 12.15 -34.89
CA SER A 410 -1.84 12.32 -35.38
C SER A 410 -0.81 12.18 -34.26
N GLU A 411 0.44 11.83 -34.61
CA GLU A 411 1.55 11.82 -33.65
C GLU A 411 1.79 13.22 -33.06
N ARG A 412 1.56 14.28 -33.83
CA ARG A 412 1.62 15.67 -33.33
C ARG A 412 0.59 15.91 -32.22
N GLU A 413 -0.66 15.51 -32.41
CA GLU A 413 -1.73 15.65 -31.40
C GLU A 413 -1.43 14.81 -30.16
N TRP A 414 -0.82 13.63 -30.32
CA TRP A 414 -0.34 12.81 -29.21
C TRP A 414 0.77 13.52 -28.41
N ASN A 415 1.86 13.90 -29.09
CA ASN A 415 3.03 14.51 -28.47
C ASN A 415 2.70 15.82 -27.75
N GLN A 416 1.83 16.66 -28.32
CA GLN A 416 1.40 17.91 -27.68
C GLN A 416 0.73 17.64 -26.32
N VAL A 417 -0.13 16.62 -26.25
CA VAL A 417 -0.84 16.28 -25.01
C VAL A 417 0.12 15.68 -23.98
N ILE A 418 0.99 14.75 -24.36
CA ILE A 418 2.01 14.19 -23.45
C ILE A 418 2.95 15.29 -22.92
N GLN A 419 3.41 16.19 -23.79
CA GLN A 419 4.31 17.28 -23.43
C GLN A 419 3.69 18.22 -22.38
N ILE A 420 2.47 18.70 -22.63
CA ILE A 420 1.82 19.68 -21.74
C ILE A 420 1.31 19.04 -20.46
N HIS A 421 0.81 17.81 -20.50
CA HIS A 421 0.23 17.19 -19.31
C HIS A 421 1.25 16.45 -18.46
N VAL A 422 2.13 15.67 -19.09
CA VAL A 422 3.07 14.80 -18.37
C VAL A 422 4.39 15.53 -18.14
N LEU A 423 5.05 15.96 -19.22
CA LEU A 423 6.40 16.50 -19.11
C LEU A 423 6.45 17.87 -18.40
N ALA A 424 5.48 18.75 -18.65
CA ALA A 424 5.38 20.02 -17.94
C ALA A 424 5.16 19.82 -16.43
N THR A 425 4.29 18.89 -16.06
CA THR A 425 4.03 18.52 -14.64
C THR A 425 5.30 17.98 -14.00
N TYR A 426 6.03 17.08 -14.69
CA TYR A 426 7.34 16.60 -14.24
C TYR A 426 8.32 17.76 -14.01
N ARG A 427 8.50 18.66 -14.99
CA ARG A 427 9.43 19.79 -14.91
C ARG A 427 9.11 20.70 -13.74
N LEU A 428 7.85 21.09 -13.57
CA LEU A 428 7.43 21.95 -12.46
C LEU A 428 7.64 21.29 -11.10
N CYS A 429 7.26 20.01 -10.94
CA CYS A 429 7.51 19.25 -9.73
C CYS A 429 9.03 19.17 -9.44
N LYS A 430 9.84 18.92 -10.46
CA LYS A 430 11.30 18.81 -10.35
C LYS A 430 11.93 20.10 -9.84
N LEU A 431 11.43 21.25 -10.29
CA LEU A 431 11.93 22.57 -9.91
C LEU A 431 11.55 22.98 -8.48
N VAL A 432 10.34 22.63 -8.02
CA VAL A 432 9.92 22.95 -6.64
C VAL A 432 10.42 21.93 -5.61
N TRP A 433 10.77 20.71 -6.04
CA TRP A 433 11.26 19.65 -5.16
C TRP A 433 12.42 20.05 -4.23
N PRO A 434 13.52 20.69 -4.70
CA PRO A 434 14.58 21.14 -3.81
C PRO A 434 14.09 22.18 -2.79
N ILE A 435 13.22 23.11 -3.21
CA ILE A 435 12.63 24.13 -2.31
C ILE A 435 11.84 23.45 -1.19
N PHE A 436 11.03 22.45 -1.54
CA PHE A 436 10.23 21.70 -0.56
C PHE A 436 11.08 20.80 0.34
N THR A 437 12.14 20.22 -0.22
CA THR A 437 13.11 19.40 0.52
C THR A 437 13.82 20.23 1.60
N ASP A 438 14.32 21.41 1.22
CA ASP A 438 15.02 22.31 2.15
C ASP A 438 14.10 22.80 3.28
N LYS A 439 12.82 22.97 2.98
CA LYS A 439 11.79 23.38 3.94
C LYS A 439 11.20 22.23 4.75
N LYS A 440 11.48 20.98 4.37
CA LYS A 440 10.80 19.76 4.87
C LYS A 440 9.27 19.87 4.84
N SER A 441 8.74 20.57 3.84
CA SER A 441 7.31 20.87 3.71
C SER A 441 7.01 21.33 2.28
N GLY A 442 5.98 20.76 1.70
CA GLY A 442 5.46 21.16 0.39
C GLY A 442 4.18 20.41 0.05
N PHE A 443 3.32 21.05 -0.73
CA PHE A 443 2.07 20.45 -1.19
C PHE A 443 1.98 20.51 -2.71
N ILE A 444 1.67 19.37 -3.32
CA ILE A 444 1.46 19.23 -4.75
C ILE A 444 0.07 18.66 -4.97
N VAL A 445 -0.72 19.32 -5.83
CA VAL A 445 -1.96 18.74 -6.35
C VAL A 445 -1.87 18.66 -7.86
N ASN A 446 -1.95 17.44 -8.36
CA ASN A 446 -1.94 17.15 -9.79
C ASN A 446 -3.35 16.92 -10.31
N THR A 447 -3.67 17.50 -11.46
CA THR A 447 -4.97 17.28 -12.09
C THR A 447 -4.91 16.07 -13.02
N THR A 448 -5.51 14.96 -12.62
CA THR A 448 -5.78 13.79 -13.48
C THR A 448 -7.16 13.95 -14.17
N SER A 449 -7.82 12.86 -14.58
CA SER A 449 -9.16 12.85 -15.18
C SER A 449 -9.77 11.47 -15.11
N THR A 450 -11.11 11.39 -15.04
CA THR A 450 -11.85 10.13 -15.25
C THR A 450 -11.60 9.51 -16.62
N SER A 451 -11.19 10.31 -17.63
CA SER A 451 -10.73 9.76 -18.91
C SER A 451 -9.42 8.99 -18.78
N GLY A 452 -8.55 9.38 -17.84
CA GLY A 452 -7.32 8.63 -17.54
C GLY A 452 -7.59 7.42 -16.66
N ILE A 453 -8.49 7.54 -15.69
CA ILE A 453 -8.84 6.44 -14.78
C ILE A 453 -9.56 5.32 -15.54
N TYR A 454 -10.51 5.63 -16.42
CA TYR A 454 -11.39 4.62 -17.01
C TYR A 454 -11.21 4.43 -18.52
N GLY A 455 -10.32 5.19 -19.16
CA GLY A 455 -10.27 5.36 -20.61
C GLY A 455 -11.50 6.09 -21.18
N ASN A 456 -11.37 6.73 -22.35
CA ASN A 456 -12.51 7.35 -23.03
C ASN A 456 -12.33 7.37 -24.55
N PHE A 457 -13.39 7.03 -25.29
CA PHE A 457 -13.37 7.00 -26.74
C PHE A 457 -12.94 8.36 -27.30
N GLY A 458 -11.97 8.38 -28.23
CA GLY A 458 -11.49 9.59 -28.88
C GLY A 458 -10.51 10.40 -28.04
N GLN A 459 -10.04 9.87 -26.91
CA GLN A 459 -9.13 10.57 -26.00
C GLN A 459 -7.89 9.73 -25.67
N ALA A 460 -7.42 8.87 -26.57
CA ALA A 460 -6.28 7.99 -26.31
C ALA A 460 -5.04 8.73 -25.76
N ASN A 461 -4.67 9.88 -26.33
CA ASN A 461 -3.60 10.74 -25.85
C ASN A 461 -3.88 11.30 -24.43
N TYR A 462 -5.06 11.88 -24.22
CA TYR A 462 -5.42 12.52 -22.96
C TYR A 462 -5.62 11.52 -21.82
N ALA A 463 -6.28 10.40 -22.09
CA ALA A 463 -6.41 9.27 -21.18
C ALA A 463 -5.03 8.76 -20.72
N SER A 464 -4.13 8.50 -21.67
CA SER A 464 -2.76 8.05 -21.37
C SER A 464 -2.03 9.06 -20.49
N ALA A 465 -2.06 10.35 -20.85
CA ALA A 465 -1.40 11.40 -20.07
C ALA A 465 -1.94 11.49 -18.64
N LYS A 466 -3.26 11.49 -18.48
CA LYS A 466 -3.91 11.67 -17.17
C LYS A 466 -3.75 10.43 -16.29
N ALA A 467 -3.74 9.23 -16.87
CA ALA A 467 -3.39 8.01 -16.15
C ALA A 467 -1.92 8.05 -15.69
N GLY A 468 -0.98 8.44 -16.54
CA GLY A 468 0.43 8.58 -16.15
C GLY A 468 0.65 9.57 -15.00
N ILE A 469 -0.08 10.69 -14.99
CA ILE A 469 -0.05 11.66 -13.89
C ILE A 469 -0.52 11.08 -12.56
N LEU A 470 -1.45 10.12 -12.56
CA LEU A 470 -1.89 9.47 -11.34
C LEU A 470 -0.76 8.64 -10.70
N ALA A 471 -0.05 7.84 -11.49
CA ALA A 471 1.10 7.06 -10.97
C ALA A 471 2.26 7.96 -10.58
N PHE A 472 2.53 9.01 -11.37
CA PHE A 472 3.53 10.02 -11.02
C PHE A 472 3.24 10.65 -9.66
N THR A 473 1.98 11.02 -9.39
CA THR A 473 1.51 11.51 -8.08
C THR A 473 1.80 10.51 -6.97
N ARG A 474 1.48 9.23 -7.16
CA ARG A 474 1.70 8.19 -6.15
C ARG A 474 3.18 8.00 -5.84
N THR A 475 4.05 7.93 -6.84
CA THR A 475 5.50 7.88 -6.61
C THR A 475 6.01 9.12 -5.85
N LEU A 476 5.59 10.33 -6.21
CA LEU A 476 5.99 11.54 -5.48
C LEU A 476 5.48 11.54 -4.04
N ALA A 477 4.31 10.97 -3.79
CA ALA A 477 3.77 10.81 -2.44
C ALA A 477 4.64 9.87 -1.60
N ILE A 478 5.07 8.74 -2.17
CA ILE A 478 5.99 7.78 -1.54
C ILE A 478 7.34 8.45 -1.24
N GLU A 479 7.98 9.04 -2.25
CA GLU A 479 9.29 9.68 -2.10
C GLU A 479 9.25 10.92 -1.18
N GLY A 480 8.12 11.64 -1.19
CA GLY A 480 7.91 12.86 -0.42
C GLY A 480 7.61 12.63 1.06
N LYS A 481 7.08 11.44 1.42
CA LYS A 481 6.57 11.12 2.77
C LYS A 481 7.61 11.38 3.86
N LYS A 482 8.81 10.81 3.75
CA LYS A 482 9.92 10.95 4.74
C LYS A 482 10.43 12.41 4.86
N ILE A 483 10.13 13.28 3.89
CA ILE A 483 10.63 14.67 3.79
C ILE A 483 9.51 15.70 4.04
N GLY A 484 8.28 15.25 4.32
CA GLY A 484 7.14 16.14 4.60
C GLY A 484 6.47 16.76 3.37
N ILE A 485 6.74 16.24 2.16
CA ILE A 485 6.10 16.66 0.90
C ILE A 485 4.87 15.79 0.66
N LYS A 486 3.71 16.41 0.42
CA LYS A 486 2.46 15.71 0.13
C LYS A 486 2.09 15.91 -1.33
N CYS A 487 1.67 14.84 -2.00
CA CYS A 487 1.26 14.87 -3.41
C CYS A 487 -0.05 14.10 -3.58
N ASN A 488 -1.11 14.78 -4.02
CA ASN A 488 -2.43 14.17 -4.25
C ASN A 488 -2.93 14.46 -5.67
N ALA A 489 -3.91 13.67 -6.14
CA ALA A 489 -4.51 13.83 -7.46
C ALA A 489 -6.01 14.12 -7.38
N ILE A 490 -6.49 14.98 -8.27
CA ILE A 490 -7.93 15.21 -8.48
C ILE A 490 -8.37 14.90 -9.92
N ALA A 491 -9.54 14.31 -10.07
CA ALA A 491 -10.24 14.07 -11.32
C ALA A 491 -11.52 14.94 -11.34
N PRO A 492 -11.42 16.21 -11.79
CA PRO A 492 -12.52 17.14 -11.70
C PRO A 492 -13.55 16.96 -12.82
N HIS A 493 -14.81 17.18 -12.49
CA HIS A 493 -15.92 17.37 -13.43
C HIS A 493 -16.53 18.76 -13.22
N ALA A 494 -16.25 19.66 -14.17
CA ALA A 494 -16.73 21.03 -14.14
C ALA A 494 -16.90 21.60 -15.55
N GLU A 495 -17.78 22.59 -15.66
CA GLU A 495 -17.96 23.44 -16.83
C GLU A 495 -16.78 24.42 -16.95
N THR A 496 -15.98 24.22 -18.00
CA THR A 496 -14.87 25.09 -18.38
C THR A 496 -14.91 25.30 -19.89
N ALA A 497 -14.06 26.19 -20.42
CA ALA A 497 -13.91 26.33 -21.87
C ALA A 497 -13.58 25.00 -22.57
N MET A 498 -12.83 24.10 -21.92
CA MET A 498 -12.46 22.79 -22.46
C MET A 498 -13.62 21.78 -22.51
N THR A 499 -14.59 21.90 -21.61
CA THR A 499 -15.69 20.92 -21.46
C THR A 499 -17.04 21.44 -21.92
N LYS A 500 -17.15 22.74 -22.21
CA LYS A 500 -18.42 23.42 -22.56
C LYS A 500 -19.14 22.79 -23.75
N THR A 501 -18.40 22.27 -24.73
CA THR A 501 -18.97 21.63 -25.93
C THR A 501 -19.51 20.22 -25.68
N ILE A 502 -19.25 19.64 -24.50
CA ILE A 502 -19.69 18.30 -24.11
C ILE A 502 -21.07 18.35 -23.43
N PHE A 503 -21.40 19.47 -22.76
CA PHE A 503 -22.65 19.62 -22.01
C PHE A 503 -23.84 19.97 -22.90
N LYS A 504 -25.00 19.43 -22.56
CA LYS A 504 -26.28 19.83 -23.15
C LYS A 504 -26.69 21.20 -22.61
N GLU A 505 -27.52 21.93 -23.36
CA GLU A 505 -27.98 23.28 -22.99
C GLU A 505 -28.68 23.31 -21.61
N ASN A 506 -29.41 22.25 -21.26
CA ASN A 506 -30.08 22.09 -19.96
C ASN A 506 -29.16 21.63 -18.81
N GLU A 507 -27.87 21.44 -19.07
CA GLU A 507 -26.84 21.10 -18.08
C GLU A 507 -25.97 22.29 -17.71
N LEU A 508 -26.02 23.37 -18.49
CA LEU A 508 -25.24 24.59 -18.24
C LEU A 508 -25.57 25.20 -16.87
N ASN A 509 -24.53 25.68 -16.19
CA ASN A 509 -24.51 26.24 -14.83
C ASN A 509 -24.69 25.24 -13.67
N LYS A 510 -24.76 23.93 -13.94
CA LYS A 510 -24.83 22.92 -12.86
C LYS A 510 -23.46 22.63 -12.27
N PHE A 511 -22.42 22.61 -13.10
CA PHE A 511 -21.09 22.10 -12.70
C PHE A 511 -20.08 23.23 -12.57
N SER A 512 -20.34 24.18 -11.68
CA SER A 512 -19.44 25.31 -11.43
C SER A 512 -18.06 24.84 -10.95
N THR A 513 -17.00 25.48 -11.45
CA THR A 513 -15.61 25.25 -11.00
C THR A 513 -15.41 25.49 -9.50
N SER A 514 -16.25 26.31 -8.88
CA SER A 514 -16.26 26.55 -7.42
C SER A 514 -16.62 25.32 -6.59
N GLN A 515 -17.21 24.28 -7.19
CA GLN A 515 -17.52 23.01 -6.53
C GLN A 515 -16.31 22.08 -6.45
N VAL A 516 -15.18 22.41 -7.09
CA VAL A 516 -13.95 21.61 -7.10
C VAL A 516 -12.85 22.25 -6.25
N SER A 517 -12.64 23.56 -6.37
CA SER A 517 -11.54 24.27 -5.70
C SER A 517 -11.44 24.08 -4.18
N PRO A 518 -12.54 23.94 -3.42
CA PRO A 518 -12.48 23.72 -1.97
C PRO A 518 -11.71 22.48 -1.53
N ILE A 519 -11.87 21.33 -2.20
CA ILE A 519 -11.06 20.15 -1.87
C ILE A 519 -9.59 20.38 -2.26
N VAL A 520 -9.30 21.12 -3.33
CA VAL A 520 -7.91 21.45 -3.71
C VAL A 520 -7.21 22.26 -2.63
N VAL A 521 -7.89 23.26 -2.04
CA VAL A 521 -7.35 24.00 -0.89
C VAL A 521 -7.17 23.08 0.32
N LEU A 522 -8.16 22.23 0.62
CA LEU A 522 -8.09 21.30 1.75
C LEU A 522 -6.93 20.29 1.61
N LEU A 523 -6.64 19.80 0.40
CA LEU A 523 -5.51 18.90 0.14
C LEU A 523 -4.14 19.55 0.38
N CYS A 524 -4.08 20.88 0.42
CA CYS A 524 -2.88 21.64 0.75
C CYS A 524 -2.88 22.19 2.19
N ALA A 525 -3.88 21.82 2.99
CA ALA A 525 -4.04 22.27 4.37
C ALA A 525 -3.51 21.21 5.36
N GLU A 526 -2.83 21.64 6.42
CA GLU A 526 -2.29 20.71 7.43
C GLU A 526 -3.41 20.09 8.27
N GLU A 527 -4.56 20.79 8.38
CA GLU A 527 -5.74 20.36 9.12
C GLU A 527 -6.38 19.08 8.54
N ASN A 528 -5.99 18.64 7.33
CA ASN A 528 -6.44 17.37 6.76
C ASN A 528 -5.68 16.14 7.31
N GLY A 529 -4.68 16.33 8.18
CA GLY A 529 -3.89 15.25 8.78
C GLY A 529 -2.68 14.78 7.95
N GLY A 530 -2.23 15.56 6.97
CA GLY A 530 -1.05 15.24 6.16
C GLY A 530 -1.31 14.21 5.05
N LEU A 531 -2.54 14.14 4.55
CA LEU A 531 -2.96 13.21 3.51
C LEU A 531 -2.09 13.31 2.24
N THR A 532 -1.65 12.18 1.70
CA THR A 532 -0.80 12.10 0.50
C THR A 532 -1.08 10.81 -0.28
N GLY A 533 -0.85 10.81 -1.59
CA GLY A 533 -0.99 9.65 -2.47
C GLY A 533 -2.42 9.35 -2.94
N GLU A 534 -3.39 10.17 -2.54
CA GLU A 534 -4.81 9.89 -2.76
C GLU A 534 -5.34 10.45 -4.08
N LEU A 535 -6.42 9.80 -4.55
CA LEU A 535 -7.16 10.16 -5.76
C LEU A 535 -8.60 10.54 -5.43
N PHE A 536 -9.02 11.73 -5.87
CA PHE A 536 -10.39 12.21 -5.67
C PHE A 536 -11.11 12.49 -6.99
N GLU A 537 -12.29 11.91 -7.20
CA GLU A 537 -13.24 12.39 -8.20
C GLU A 537 -14.17 13.45 -7.59
N VAL A 538 -14.38 14.56 -8.31
CA VAL A 538 -15.02 15.74 -7.72
C VAL A 538 -15.90 16.45 -8.73
N GLY A 539 -17.15 16.75 -8.36
CA GLY A 539 -18.05 17.56 -9.17
C GLY A 539 -19.49 17.50 -8.67
N ALA A 540 -20.32 18.47 -9.08
CA ALA A 540 -21.75 18.52 -8.75
C ALA A 540 -22.08 18.50 -7.24
N GLY A 541 -21.17 18.95 -6.38
CA GLY A 541 -21.33 18.86 -4.92
C GLY A 541 -20.99 17.48 -4.31
N TRP A 542 -20.36 16.59 -5.08
CA TRP A 542 -19.89 15.28 -4.62
C TRP A 542 -18.36 15.17 -4.67
N ILE A 543 -17.80 14.46 -3.69
CA ILE A 543 -16.38 14.12 -3.60
C ILE A 543 -16.28 12.63 -3.24
N GLY A 544 -15.60 11.84 -4.07
CA GLY A 544 -15.32 10.44 -3.75
C GLY A 544 -13.85 10.11 -3.90
N ASN A 545 -13.36 9.17 -3.09
CA ASN A 545 -12.08 8.52 -3.27
C ASN A 545 -12.21 7.31 -4.22
N THR A 546 -11.19 7.08 -5.04
CA THR A 546 -11.10 5.95 -5.98
C THR A 546 -9.78 5.20 -5.78
N ARG A 547 -9.86 3.88 -5.58
CA ARG A 547 -8.72 3.00 -5.28
C ARG A 547 -8.74 1.72 -6.10
N TRP A 548 -7.65 0.97 -6.08
CA TRP A 548 -7.60 -0.37 -6.67
C TRP A 548 -8.26 -1.41 -5.76
N GLN A 549 -8.88 -2.42 -6.37
CA GLN A 549 -9.31 -3.66 -5.74
C GLN A 549 -8.91 -4.82 -6.63
N ARG A 550 -8.34 -5.87 -6.03
CA ARG A 550 -7.97 -7.11 -6.72
C ARG A 550 -8.97 -8.20 -6.36
N ALA A 551 -9.37 -9.01 -7.34
CA ALA A 551 -10.02 -10.28 -7.08
C ALA A 551 -9.09 -11.18 -6.23
N LYS A 552 -9.65 -12.20 -5.55
CA LYS A 552 -8.79 -13.23 -4.93
C LYS A 552 -7.92 -13.92 -5.99
N GLY A 553 -8.51 -14.17 -7.16
CA GLY A 553 -7.86 -14.79 -8.30
C GLY A 553 -7.88 -16.31 -8.25
N ALA A 554 -7.55 -16.92 -9.39
CA ALA A 554 -7.24 -18.33 -9.48
C ALA A 554 -5.73 -18.54 -9.24
N VAL A 555 -5.36 -19.60 -8.53
CA VAL A 555 -3.97 -19.95 -8.23
C VAL A 555 -3.69 -21.34 -8.80
N SER A 556 -2.51 -21.53 -9.36
CA SER A 556 -1.99 -22.85 -9.75
C SER A 556 -0.51 -22.94 -9.38
N GLN A 557 -0.15 -24.02 -8.70
CA GLN A 557 1.23 -24.34 -8.37
C GLN A 557 1.95 -25.13 -9.48
N ASP A 558 1.20 -25.68 -10.44
CA ASP A 558 1.73 -26.47 -11.56
C ASP A 558 2.86 -25.74 -12.29
N GLU A 559 3.93 -26.48 -12.61
CA GLU A 559 5.01 -25.95 -13.43
C GLU A 559 4.53 -25.54 -14.84
N ASN A 560 3.55 -26.28 -15.37
CA ASN A 560 3.04 -26.14 -16.74
C ASN A 560 1.58 -25.67 -16.75
N ILE A 561 1.35 -24.45 -16.27
CA ILE A 561 0.02 -23.82 -16.32
C ILE A 561 -0.40 -23.63 -17.78
N THR A 562 -1.64 -24.00 -18.12
CA THR A 562 -2.18 -23.88 -19.47
C THR A 562 -3.19 -22.74 -19.59
N PRO A 563 -3.37 -22.13 -20.77
CA PRO A 563 -4.43 -21.13 -20.96
C PRO A 563 -5.83 -21.76 -20.79
N GLU A 564 -5.95 -23.07 -20.99
CA GLU A 564 -7.17 -23.83 -20.73
C GLU A 564 -7.52 -23.83 -19.24
N PHE A 565 -6.57 -24.09 -18.33
CA PHE A 565 -6.77 -23.99 -16.88
C PHE A 565 -7.42 -22.64 -16.50
N ILE A 566 -6.84 -21.54 -16.97
CA ILE A 566 -7.34 -20.19 -16.68
C ILE A 566 -8.77 -19.99 -17.23
N GLN A 567 -9.08 -20.60 -18.38
CA GLN A 567 -10.42 -20.56 -18.94
C GLN A 567 -11.43 -21.34 -18.08
N GLU A 568 -11.06 -22.49 -17.52
CA GLU A 568 -11.92 -23.29 -16.63
C GLU A 568 -12.17 -22.56 -15.30
N HIS A 569 -11.15 -21.87 -14.78
CA HIS A 569 -11.18 -21.11 -13.53
C HIS A 569 -11.51 -19.61 -13.73
N TRP A 570 -12.05 -19.22 -14.89
CA TRP A 570 -12.25 -17.80 -15.23
C TRP A 570 -13.13 -17.06 -14.22
N ASN A 571 -14.12 -17.73 -13.63
CA ASN A 571 -15.00 -17.14 -12.63
C ASN A 571 -14.24 -16.72 -11.35
N GLU A 572 -13.19 -17.45 -10.96
CA GLU A 572 -12.34 -17.12 -9.81
C GLU A 572 -11.42 -15.93 -10.12
N VAL A 573 -10.88 -15.89 -11.34
CA VAL A 573 -10.05 -14.77 -11.83
C VAL A 573 -10.79 -13.44 -11.72
N ILE A 574 -12.11 -13.44 -11.91
CA ILE A 574 -12.94 -12.23 -11.92
C ILE A 574 -13.85 -12.09 -10.69
N ASP A 575 -13.65 -12.88 -9.63
CA ASP A 575 -14.50 -12.84 -8.43
C ASP A 575 -14.13 -11.69 -7.48
N PHE A 576 -15.07 -10.77 -7.28
CA PHE A 576 -14.97 -9.64 -6.34
C PHE A 576 -15.90 -9.80 -5.13
N SER A 577 -16.32 -11.03 -4.80
CA SER A 577 -17.09 -11.34 -3.59
C SER A 577 -16.27 -11.08 -2.32
N ASN A 578 -14.97 -11.40 -2.34
CA ASN A 578 -14.00 -11.17 -1.27
C ASN A 578 -12.73 -10.49 -1.83
N PRO A 579 -12.81 -9.22 -2.22
CA PRO A 579 -11.70 -8.53 -2.89
C PRO A 579 -10.61 -8.11 -1.90
N ILE A 580 -9.38 -8.02 -2.38
CA ILE A 580 -8.21 -7.59 -1.62
C ILE A 580 -7.94 -6.10 -1.94
N THR A 581 -7.63 -5.33 -0.90
CA THR A 581 -7.17 -3.94 -1.05
C THR A 581 -5.65 -3.91 -0.93
N LEU A 582 -4.99 -3.35 -1.94
CA LEU A 582 -3.53 -3.22 -1.99
C LEU A 582 -3.18 -1.75 -2.19
N LYS A 583 -2.13 -1.27 -1.51
CA LYS A 583 -1.72 0.14 -1.52
C LYS A 583 -0.31 0.36 -2.07
N SER A 584 0.58 -0.65 -2.06
CA SER A 584 1.92 -0.57 -2.65
C SER A 584 2.24 -1.76 -3.56
N ALA A 585 3.37 -1.67 -4.27
CA ALA A 585 3.83 -2.73 -5.16
C ALA A 585 4.35 -3.94 -4.37
N GLU A 586 4.93 -3.66 -3.21
CA GLU A 586 5.47 -4.56 -2.20
C GLU A 586 4.32 -5.40 -1.61
N GLU A 587 3.26 -4.77 -1.08
CA GLU A 587 2.13 -5.51 -0.53
C GLU A 587 1.32 -6.29 -1.59
N SER A 588 1.33 -5.83 -2.85
CA SER A 588 0.82 -6.67 -3.96
C SER A 588 1.67 -7.93 -4.16
N SER A 589 2.99 -7.79 -4.13
CA SER A 589 3.96 -8.89 -4.34
C SER A 589 3.88 -9.92 -3.22
N VAL A 590 3.90 -9.47 -1.97
CA VAL A 590 3.74 -10.31 -0.77
C VAL A 590 2.41 -11.08 -0.82
N ALA A 591 1.31 -10.40 -1.12
CA ALA A 591 0.00 -11.02 -1.22
C ALA A 591 -0.10 -12.07 -2.35
N ILE A 592 0.74 -11.99 -3.39
CA ILE A 592 0.81 -13.02 -4.43
C ILE A 592 1.61 -14.23 -3.94
N LEU A 593 2.77 -14.00 -3.34
CA LEU A 593 3.63 -15.06 -2.84
C LEU A 593 2.94 -15.89 -1.75
N GLN A 594 2.20 -15.24 -0.84
CA GLN A 594 1.35 -15.91 0.14
C GLN A 594 0.26 -16.77 -0.53
N ALA A 595 -0.47 -16.19 -1.50
CA ALA A 595 -1.54 -16.92 -2.19
C ALA A 595 -1.04 -18.16 -2.96
N VAL A 596 0.22 -18.16 -3.42
CA VAL A 596 0.84 -19.29 -4.11
C VAL A 596 1.46 -20.30 -3.14
N GLY A 597 1.91 -19.86 -1.96
CA GLY A 597 2.56 -20.73 -0.95
C GLY A 597 1.61 -21.52 -0.06
N ASP A 598 0.32 -21.17 0.00
CA ASP A 598 -0.65 -21.71 0.96
C ASP A 598 -1.17 -23.15 0.68
N ASP A 599 -0.73 -23.86 -0.37
CA ASP A 599 -1.21 -25.23 -0.69
C ASP A 599 -0.17 -26.37 -0.46
N GLU A 600 1.04 -26.09 0.03
CA GLU A 600 2.03 -27.13 0.36
C GLU A 600 1.86 -27.69 1.79
N GLU A 601 0.72 -28.32 2.09
CA GLU A 601 0.61 -29.36 3.15
C GLU A 601 -0.45 -30.43 2.78
N GLU A 602 -0.26 -31.10 1.65
CA GLU A 602 -0.63 -32.52 1.50
C GLU A 602 0.50 -33.25 0.74
N GLU A 603 1.12 -34.22 1.42
CA GLU A 603 2.10 -35.23 0.97
C GLU A 603 3.61 -35.01 1.28
N GLU A 604 4.26 -36.15 1.57
CA GLU A 604 5.38 -36.38 2.48
C GLU A 604 6.81 -36.26 1.89
N ASP A 605 7.74 -36.07 2.84
CA ASP A 605 9.15 -36.54 2.94
C ASP A 605 10.31 -35.84 2.21
N ASP A 606 11.18 -35.28 3.06
CA ASP A 606 12.64 -35.44 3.18
C ASP A 606 13.52 -35.34 1.92
N ASP A 607 14.22 -34.21 1.79
CA ASP A 607 15.67 -34.11 2.03
C ASP A 607 16.30 -32.93 1.26
N GLU A 608 17.30 -32.32 1.89
CA GLU A 608 18.27 -31.35 1.35
C GLU A 608 17.78 -29.91 1.13
N LYS A 609 18.22 -29.02 2.05
CA LYS A 609 19.16 -27.92 1.72
C LYS A 609 19.61 -27.18 2.98
N GLU A 610 20.79 -27.57 3.46
CA GLU A 610 21.74 -26.66 4.09
C GLU A 610 22.30 -25.68 3.04
N GLU A 611 22.75 -24.53 3.53
CA GLU A 611 23.59 -23.52 2.88
C GLU A 611 22.90 -22.51 1.93
N MET A 612 22.53 -21.34 2.50
CA MET A 612 23.00 -20.02 2.04
C MET A 612 22.53 -18.90 3.01
N GLU A 613 23.25 -18.71 4.12
CA GLU A 613 23.30 -17.42 4.80
C GLU A 613 24.48 -16.63 4.24
N LYS A 614 24.20 -15.53 3.52
CA LYS A 614 24.98 -14.28 3.61
C LYS A 614 24.40 -13.16 2.74
N ASP A 615 24.13 -12.07 3.46
CA ASP A 615 24.22 -10.67 3.07
C ASP A 615 23.32 -10.19 1.91
N ASP A 616 22.09 -9.78 2.25
CA ASP A 616 21.43 -8.63 1.63
C ASP A 616 20.77 -7.77 2.72
N GLU A 617 21.20 -6.50 2.78
CA GLU A 617 20.57 -5.41 3.52
C GLU A 617 19.29 -4.97 2.77
N ASP A 618 18.19 -4.99 3.50
CA ASP A 618 17.16 -3.95 3.58
C ASP A 618 16.31 -3.62 2.34
N GLU A 619 15.04 -4.04 2.43
CA GLU A 619 13.82 -3.20 2.55
C GLU A 619 12.67 -3.70 1.66
N ASP A 620 11.67 -4.33 2.28
CA ASP A 620 10.26 -4.27 1.85
C ASP A 620 9.42 -3.66 2.99
N GLU A 621 8.45 -2.84 2.59
CA GLU A 621 7.48 -2.11 3.40
C GLU A 621 6.57 -3.05 4.23
N GLU A 622 6.04 -2.65 5.39
CA GLU A 622 4.64 -2.20 5.48
C GLU A 622 4.24 -1.66 6.87
N HIS A 623 3.24 -0.76 6.86
CA HIS A 623 2.21 -0.66 7.91
C HIS A 623 2.61 -0.16 9.32
N GLY A 624 2.33 1.12 9.55
CA GLY A 624 2.51 1.80 10.84
C GLY A 624 3.83 2.57 10.85
N ASP A 625 3.89 3.66 11.60
CA ASP A 625 5.20 4.23 11.95
C ASP A 625 5.91 3.24 12.87
N THR A 626 6.53 2.22 12.30
CA THR A 626 7.60 1.45 12.91
C THR A 626 8.82 1.70 12.03
N GLU A 627 9.77 2.47 12.55
CA GLU A 627 11.14 2.07 12.25
C GLU A 627 11.25 0.61 12.63
N GLU A 628 11.90 -0.19 11.79
CA GLU A 628 12.15 -1.60 12.04
C GLU A 628 12.59 -1.81 13.50
N GLY A 629 11.86 -2.65 14.23
CA GLY A 629 12.13 -2.93 15.65
C GLY A 629 11.66 -1.90 16.67
N VAL A 630 10.88 -0.89 16.28
CA VAL A 630 10.37 0.16 17.19
C VAL A 630 8.86 0.03 17.43
N TYR A 631 8.47 -0.32 18.64
CA TYR A 631 7.07 -0.31 19.10
C TYR A 631 6.59 1.11 19.45
N THR A 632 5.67 1.64 18.65
CA THR A 632 5.06 2.95 18.89
C THR A 632 3.69 2.81 19.58
N TYR A 633 3.50 3.53 20.69
CA TYR A 633 2.21 3.62 21.39
C TYR A 633 1.84 5.06 21.76
N ASP A 634 0.55 5.30 21.84
CA ASP A 634 -0.05 6.54 22.30
C ASP A 634 -1.02 6.26 23.46
N GLN A 635 -1.71 7.30 23.94
CA GLN A 635 -2.70 7.19 24.99
C GLN A 635 -3.85 6.23 24.64
N TYR A 636 -4.19 6.06 23.36
CA TYR A 636 -5.28 5.18 22.94
C TYR A 636 -4.88 3.70 23.05
N LYS A 637 -3.67 3.34 22.59
CA LYS A 637 -3.12 2.00 22.82
C LYS A 637 -2.95 1.70 24.31
N LEU A 638 -2.60 2.71 25.10
CA LEU A 638 -2.49 2.55 26.54
C LEU A 638 -3.85 2.34 27.22
N ILE A 639 -4.88 3.08 26.83
CA ILE A 639 -6.26 2.86 27.31
C ILE A 639 -6.73 1.46 26.89
N LEU A 640 -6.50 1.05 25.64
CA LEU A 640 -6.82 -0.28 25.13
C LEU A 640 -6.18 -1.38 25.98
N TYR A 641 -4.90 -1.23 26.31
CA TYR A 641 -4.24 -2.15 27.23
C TYR A 641 -4.91 -2.16 28.59
N ASN A 642 -5.10 -0.97 29.19
CA ASN A 642 -5.66 -0.85 30.53
C ASN A 642 -7.05 -1.52 30.64
N ILE A 643 -7.96 -1.30 29.68
CA ILE A 643 -9.28 -1.94 29.66
C ILE A 643 -9.17 -3.46 29.44
N SER A 644 -8.20 -3.89 28.64
CA SER A 644 -7.98 -5.32 28.38
C SER A 644 -7.46 -6.10 29.58
N VAL A 645 -6.94 -5.41 30.59
CA VAL A 645 -6.56 -5.98 31.90
C VAL A 645 -7.48 -5.51 33.03
N GLY A 646 -8.71 -5.12 32.68
CA GLY A 646 -9.80 -4.95 33.62
C GLY A 646 -10.02 -3.55 34.18
N ALA A 647 -9.42 -2.51 33.59
CA ALA A 647 -9.82 -1.13 33.88
C ALA A 647 -11.24 -0.85 33.38
N THR A 648 -12.01 -0.16 34.21
CA THR A 648 -13.40 0.18 33.91
C THR A 648 -13.59 1.67 33.68
N SER A 649 -14.74 2.05 33.12
CA SER A 649 -15.14 3.46 32.94
C SER A 649 -15.18 4.28 34.23
N LYS A 650 -15.18 3.64 35.40
CA LYS A 650 -15.15 4.30 36.72
C LYS A 650 -13.74 4.69 37.17
N GLU A 651 -12.71 4.17 36.50
CA GLU A 651 -11.32 4.31 36.91
C GLU A 651 -10.60 5.26 35.96
N LEU A 652 -11.01 6.53 35.99
CA LEU A 652 -10.60 7.56 35.02
C LEU A 652 -9.08 7.69 34.87
N LYS A 653 -8.30 7.40 35.93
CA LYS A 653 -6.82 7.34 35.87
C LYS A 653 -6.27 6.34 34.84
N TYR A 654 -7.08 5.39 34.36
CA TYR A 654 -6.69 4.36 33.40
C TYR A 654 -7.35 4.50 32.04
N VAL A 655 -8.50 5.17 31.95
CA VAL A 655 -9.37 5.15 30.77
C VAL A 655 -9.69 6.54 30.20
N TYR A 656 -9.17 7.60 30.82
CA TYR A 656 -9.39 8.97 30.37
C TYR A 656 -8.07 9.73 30.32
N GLU A 657 -7.59 9.97 29.11
CA GLU A 657 -6.30 10.59 28.81
C GLU A 657 -6.18 12.03 29.34
N SER A 658 -7.30 12.74 29.51
CA SER A 658 -7.30 14.08 30.10
C SER A 658 -7.42 14.08 31.63
N ASN A 659 -7.49 12.92 32.28
CA ASN A 659 -7.40 12.84 33.73
C ASN A 659 -5.98 13.27 34.17
N SER A 660 -5.87 14.13 35.18
CA SER A 660 -4.57 14.62 35.67
C SER A 660 -3.65 13.52 36.20
N ASN A 661 -4.19 12.33 36.49
CA ASN A 661 -3.48 11.15 36.97
C ASN A 661 -3.52 10.00 35.95
N PHE A 662 -3.75 10.29 34.66
CA PHE A 662 -3.74 9.29 33.60
C PHE A 662 -2.40 8.53 33.59
N GLN A 663 -2.47 7.21 33.66
CA GLN A 663 -1.28 6.37 33.79
C GLN A 663 -1.46 4.99 33.18
N ALA A 664 -0.33 4.37 32.84
CA ALA A 664 -0.24 2.97 32.49
C ALA A 664 -0.51 2.09 33.72
N ILE A 665 -1.22 0.97 33.53
CA ILE A 665 -1.06 -0.17 34.44
C ILE A 665 0.35 -0.75 34.18
N PRO A 666 1.23 -0.88 35.20
CA PRO A 666 2.66 -1.17 34.99
C PRO A 666 2.97 -2.42 34.18
N THR A 667 2.08 -3.41 34.18
CA THR A 667 2.22 -4.63 33.36
C THR A 667 2.15 -4.38 31.87
N PHE A 668 1.82 -3.16 31.41
CA PHE A 668 1.98 -2.74 30.01
C PHE A 668 3.38 -3.02 29.47
N GLY A 669 4.41 -3.05 30.33
CA GLY A 669 5.78 -3.38 29.96
C GLY A 669 5.99 -4.77 29.33
N VAL A 670 4.97 -5.63 29.31
CA VAL A 670 5.01 -6.91 28.58
C VAL A 670 4.61 -6.77 27.10
N ILE A 671 3.92 -5.71 26.72
CA ILE A 671 3.43 -5.51 25.35
C ILE A 671 4.55 -5.26 24.33
N PRO A 672 5.55 -4.39 24.59
CA PRO A 672 6.53 -3.99 23.57
C PRO A 672 7.43 -5.12 23.05
N PHE A 673 7.58 -6.22 23.78
CA PHE A 673 8.34 -7.38 23.28
C PHE A 673 7.46 -8.38 22.52
N MET A 674 6.13 -8.31 22.69
CA MET A 674 5.18 -9.16 21.98
C MET A 674 4.79 -8.62 20.60
N SER A 675 5.00 -7.34 20.34
CA SER A 675 4.58 -6.63 19.12
C SER A 675 5.57 -6.76 17.94
N GLY A 676 6.32 -7.85 17.89
CA GLY A 676 7.62 -7.93 17.22
C GLY A 676 7.62 -7.70 15.71
N ASP A 677 8.40 -6.69 15.29
CA ASP A 677 9.07 -6.67 13.98
C ASP A 677 10.60 -6.88 14.10
N ASP A 678 11.21 -6.88 15.30
CA ASP A 678 12.70 -7.00 15.39
C ASP A 678 13.26 -7.31 16.81
N GLY A 679 12.42 -7.85 17.71
CA GLY A 679 12.75 -7.96 19.15
C GLY A 679 12.33 -9.24 19.85
N GLY A 680 11.83 -10.23 19.11
CA GLY A 680 11.61 -11.60 19.61
C GLY A 680 12.92 -12.39 19.60
N LEU A 681 13.04 -13.43 20.40
CA LEU A 681 14.01 -14.49 20.08
C LEU A 681 13.33 -15.39 19.09
N ASN A 682 13.99 -15.70 17.97
CA ASN A 682 13.54 -16.78 17.14
C ASN A 682 13.79 -18.09 17.90
N PHE A 683 12.72 -18.83 18.19
CA PHE A 683 12.85 -20.06 18.98
C PHE A 683 13.38 -21.21 18.13
N ASP A 684 13.24 -21.14 16.80
CA ASP A 684 13.81 -22.10 15.86
C ASP A 684 15.35 -22.10 15.90
N ASP A 685 15.97 -20.94 16.17
CA ASP A 685 17.42 -20.80 16.35
C ASP A 685 17.97 -21.49 17.60
N ILE A 686 17.10 -21.95 18.51
CA ILE A 686 17.50 -22.51 19.81
C ILE A 686 16.91 -23.91 20.02
N ILE A 687 15.76 -24.20 19.38
CA ILE A 687 14.97 -25.40 19.62
C ILE A 687 14.64 -26.07 18.29
N GLU A 688 15.13 -27.28 18.11
CA GLU A 688 14.73 -28.18 17.04
C GLU A 688 13.27 -28.62 17.22
N ASN A 689 12.55 -28.73 16.10
CA ASN A 689 11.13 -29.10 16.06
C ASN A 689 10.25 -28.18 16.91
N TYR A 690 10.60 -26.89 17.00
CA TYR A 690 9.75 -25.92 17.67
C TYR A 690 8.37 -25.89 17.00
N ASN A 691 7.34 -26.07 17.82
CA ASN A 691 5.96 -25.97 17.38
C ASN A 691 5.23 -24.97 18.29
N PRO A 692 4.75 -23.83 17.75
CA PRO A 692 4.10 -22.79 18.54
C PRO A 692 2.80 -23.28 19.22
N MET A 693 2.11 -24.29 18.68
CA MET A 693 0.92 -24.91 19.31
C MET A 693 1.27 -25.66 20.61
N LYS A 694 2.55 -26.04 20.75
CA LYS A 694 3.07 -26.82 21.88
C LYS A 694 3.83 -25.96 22.89
N LEU A 695 3.94 -24.65 22.63
CA LEU A 695 4.51 -23.66 23.53
C LEU A 695 3.52 -23.34 24.65
N LEU A 696 3.99 -23.44 25.89
CA LEU A 696 3.30 -22.97 27.08
C LEU A 696 4.14 -21.90 27.75
N HIS A 697 3.60 -20.69 27.87
CA HIS A 697 4.20 -19.64 28.69
C HIS A 697 4.07 -20.05 30.16
N GLY A 698 5.17 -20.49 30.77
CA GLY A 698 5.17 -21.05 32.12
C GLY A 698 5.35 -20.00 33.21
N GLU A 699 6.29 -19.09 33.05
CA GLU A 699 6.59 -18.06 34.04
C GLU A 699 6.89 -16.71 33.39
N HIS A 700 6.62 -15.63 34.12
CA HIS A 700 7.00 -14.30 33.69
C HIS A 700 7.47 -13.42 34.85
N TYR A 701 8.53 -12.68 34.61
CA TYR A 701 9.05 -11.63 35.48
C TYR A 701 9.10 -10.33 34.70
N LEU A 702 8.66 -9.23 35.31
CA LEU A 702 8.75 -7.88 34.78
C LEU A 702 9.28 -6.95 35.87
N LYS A 703 10.25 -6.11 35.48
CA LYS A 703 10.71 -4.95 36.24
C LYS A 703 10.46 -3.68 35.48
N ILE A 704 9.96 -2.68 36.20
CA ILE A 704 9.80 -1.32 35.74
C ILE A 704 11.02 -0.54 36.21
N ASN A 705 11.87 -0.16 35.26
CA ASN A 705 13.13 0.51 35.53
C ASN A 705 12.97 2.02 35.73
N LYS A 706 11.90 2.62 35.22
CA LYS A 706 11.66 4.06 35.26
C LYS A 706 10.18 4.39 35.48
N PHE A 707 9.92 5.34 36.37
CA PHE A 707 8.60 5.92 36.63
C PHE A 707 8.62 7.45 36.44
N PRO A 708 7.50 8.07 36.04
CA PRO A 708 6.29 7.42 35.54
C PRO A 708 6.56 6.71 34.20
N ILE A 709 5.80 5.65 33.92
CA ILE A 709 5.80 5.05 32.58
C ILE A 709 5.23 6.12 31.62
N PRO A 710 5.90 6.45 30.51
CA PRO A 710 5.37 7.42 29.57
C PRO A 710 3.97 7.01 29.09
N THR A 711 3.10 7.99 28.82
CA THR A 711 1.73 7.72 28.36
C THR A 711 1.63 7.58 26.84
N SER A 712 2.74 7.82 26.15
CA SER A 712 2.96 7.65 24.72
C SER A 712 4.47 7.58 24.48
N GLY A 713 4.93 6.87 23.45
CA GLY A 713 6.34 6.84 23.10
C GLY A 713 6.68 5.84 22.00
N LYS A 714 7.95 5.85 21.61
CA LYS A 714 8.57 4.89 20.70
C LYS A 714 9.55 4.04 21.50
N LEU A 715 9.40 2.72 21.48
CA LEU A 715 10.15 1.79 22.31
C LEU A 715 10.93 0.80 21.46
N LYS A 716 12.18 0.50 21.82
CA LYS A 716 12.98 -0.55 21.17
C LYS A 716 13.26 -1.68 22.17
N THR A 717 13.04 -2.93 21.77
CA THR A 717 13.25 -4.09 22.63
C THR A 717 14.44 -4.90 22.15
N LYS A 718 15.34 -5.25 23.06
CA LYS A 718 16.43 -6.21 22.83
C LYS A 718 16.11 -7.52 23.54
N SER A 719 16.01 -8.63 22.80
CA SER A 719 15.88 -9.99 23.31
C SER A 719 17.25 -10.67 23.48
N PHE A 720 17.34 -11.66 24.36
CA PHE A 720 18.52 -12.50 24.54
C PHE A 720 18.17 -13.81 25.28
N PRO A 721 18.74 -14.96 24.90
CA PRO A 721 18.49 -16.21 25.60
C PRO A 721 19.21 -16.19 26.96
N LEU A 722 18.65 -16.89 27.95
CA LEU A 722 19.26 -17.05 29.29
C LEU A 722 19.62 -18.49 29.56
N GLU A 723 18.70 -19.41 29.26
CA GLU A 723 18.95 -20.84 29.31
C GLU A 723 18.00 -21.59 28.41
N ALA A 724 18.47 -22.68 27.80
CA ALA A 724 17.64 -23.67 27.14
C ALA A 724 18.00 -25.04 27.73
N ARG A 725 17.03 -25.73 28.34
CA ARG A 725 17.27 -27.00 29.01
C ARG A 725 16.33 -28.09 28.55
N ASN A 726 16.87 -29.26 28.25
CA ASN A 726 16.06 -30.42 27.91
C ASN A 726 15.37 -30.95 29.18
N LYS A 727 14.05 -31.05 29.15
CA LYS A 727 13.18 -31.55 30.23
C LYS A 727 12.54 -32.86 29.79
N GLY A 728 13.12 -33.98 30.22
CA GLY A 728 12.64 -35.32 29.84
C GLY A 728 13.04 -35.68 28.41
N LYS A 729 12.28 -36.58 27.76
CA LYS A 729 12.64 -37.12 26.43
C LYS A 729 12.25 -36.24 25.24
N LYS A 730 11.34 -35.27 25.42
CA LYS A 730 10.69 -34.50 24.34
C LYS A 730 10.13 -33.15 24.84
N SER A 731 10.88 -32.36 25.59
CA SER A 731 10.45 -30.99 25.95
C SER A 731 11.65 -30.11 26.27
N VAL A 732 11.54 -28.82 25.96
CA VAL A 732 12.56 -27.82 26.30
C VAL A 732 11.95 -26.77 27.24
N LEU A 733 12.70 -26.41 28.27
CA LEU A 733 12.49 -25.19 29.03
C LEU A 733 13.42 -24.11 28.47
N LEU A 734 12.85 -23.10 27.82
CA LEU A 734 13.57 -21.92 27.36
C LEU A 734 13.29 -20.75 28.29
N ARG A 735 14.33 -20.10 28.81
CA ARG A 735 14.22 -18.80 29.45
C ARG A 735 14.86 -17.74 28.59
N SER A 736 14.11 -16.66 28.40
CA SER A 736 14.49 -15.55 27.52
C SER A 736 14.32 -14.24 28.25
N GLY A 737 15.31 -13.37 28.14
CA GLY A 737 15.26 -12.01 28.67
C GLY A 737 14.95 -10.99 27.57
N TYR A 738 14.30 -9.90 27.98
CA TYR A 738 13.98 -8.77 27.10
C TYR A 738 14.23 -7.46 27.85
N LYS A 739 14.94 -6.52 27.22
CA LYS A 739 15.16 -5.16 27.74
C LYS A 739 14.54 -4.15 26.77
N THR A 740 13.56 -3.39 27.23
CA THR A 740 12.84 -2.40 26.43
C THR A 740 13.26 -1.00 26.83
N TYR A 741 13.75 -0.24 25.86
CA TYR A 741 14.24 1.13 25.99
C TYR A 741 13.25 2.11 25.36
N GLU A 742 13.19 3.34 25.85
CA GLU A 742 12.77 4.45 24.98
C GLU A 742 13.74 4.50 23.79
N LYS A 743 13.24 4.69 22.56
CA LYS A 743 14.05 4.56 21.34
C LYS A 743 15.42 5.25 21.41
N ASP A 744 15.45 6.47 21.94
CA ASP A 744 16.65 7.29 22.10
C ASP A 744 16.94 7.61 23.59
N GLY A 745 16.51 6.75 24.51
CA GLY A 745 16.46 7.06 25.94
C GLY A 745 16.75 5.89 26.89
N ASP A 746 16.21 5.99 28.10
CA ASP A 746 16.53 5.08 29.19
C ASP A 746 15.84 3.71 29.04
N LEU A 747 16.40 2.71 29.72
CA LEU A 747 15.75 1.41 29.94
C LEU A 747 14.44 1.60 30.72
N LEU A 748 13.32 1.18 30.15
CA LEU A 748 11.99 1.23 30.77
C LEU A 748 11.60 -0.08 31.44
N PHE A 749 11.78 -1.20 30.73
CA PHE A 749 11.30 -2.50 31.19
C PHE A 749 12.38 -3.57 31.04
N THR A 750 12.46 -4.45 32.03
CA THR A 750 13.24 -5.68 31.95
C THR A 750 12.29 -6.86 32.18
N ASN A 751 12.13 -7.73 31.18
CA ASN A 751 11.28 -8.91 31.23
C ASN A 751 12.13 -10.19 31.22
N VAL A 752 11.62 -11.25 31.84
CA VAL A 752 12.11 -12.62 31.66
C VAL A 752 10.91 -13.54 31.51
N GLY A 753 10.80 -14.18 30.34
CA GLY A 753 9.81 -15.22 30.06
C GLY A 753 10.43 -16.61 30.23
N SER A 754 9.65 -17.57 30.73
CA SER A 754 9.98 -19.00 30.66
C SER A 754 8.92 -19.72 29.85
N TYR A 755 9.36 -20.48 28.86
CA TYR A 755 8.52 -21.17 27.89
C TYR A 755 8.82 -22.67 27.96
N PHE A 756 7.77 -23.46 28.14
CA PHE A 756 7.82 -24.91 28.05
C PHE A 756 7.35 -25.33 26.67
N ILE A 757 8.24 -25.89 25.88
CA ILE A 757 7.97 -26.28 24.50
C ILE A 757 7.96 -27.79 24.45
N ARG A 758 6.78 -28.37 24.20
CA ARG A 758 6.62 -29.83 24.10
C ARG A 758 7.05 -30.31 22.73
N ASP A 759 7.59 -31.52 22.69
CA ASP A 759 8.14 -32.19 21.51
C ASP A 759 9.33 -31.50 20.82
N GLY A 760 9.90 -30.46 21.43
CA GLY A 760 11.16 -29.86 21.00
C GLY A 760 12.39 -30.45 21.70
N GLN A 761 13.57 -30.18 21.15
CA GLN A 761 14.88 -30.44 21.74
C GLN A 761 15.80 -29.24 21.53
N THR A 762 16.77 -29.00 22.43
CA THR A 762 17.79 -27.97 22.17
C THR A 762 18.66 -28.37 20.98
N GLN A 763 19.09 -27.40 20.16
CA GLN A 763 19.92 -27.68 18.97
C GLN A 763 21.22 -28.44 19.29
N SER A 764 21.86 -28.19 20.43
CA SER A 764 23.06 -28.96 20.82
C SER A 764 22.77 -30.34 21.43
N GLY A 765 21.50 -30.69 21.64
CA GLY A 765 21.08 -31.85 22.43
C GLY A 765 21.47 -31.78 23.92
N LYS A 766 22.03 -30.66 24.39
CA LYS A 766 22.49 -30.44 25.77
C LYS A 766 21.84 -29.20 26.38
N ASP A 767 21.94 -29.08 27.71
CA ASP A 767 21.55 -27.87 28.43
C ASP A 767 22.52 -26.72 28.07
N GLU A 768 21.98 -25.58 27.70
CA GLU A 768 22.71 -24.37 27.31
C GLU A 768 22.42 -23.25 28.31
N ILE A 769 23.48 -22.59 28.79
CA ILE A 769 23.41 -21.49 29.76
C ILE A 769 24.14 -20.29 29.17
N PHE A 770 23.41 -19.18 29.03
CA PHE A 770 23.89 -17.93 28.43
C PHE A 770 24.13 -16.92 29.56
N SER A 771 25.30 -17.02 30.20
CA SER A 771 25.55 -16.36 31.49
C SER A 771 25.87 -14.86 31.41
N LYS A 772 26.35 -14.36 30.25
CA LYS A 772 26.70 -12.93 30.12
C LYS A 772 25.45 -12.06 29.92
N GLU A 773 24.38 -12.67 29.46
CA GLU A 773 23.12 -12.06 29.07
C GLU A 773 22.20 -11.79 30.28
N ALA A 774 22.47 -12.46 31.43
CA ALA A 774 21.74 -12.29 32.68
C ALA A 774 22.09 -11.02 33.47
N GLU A 775 23.08 -10.23 33.02
CA GLU A 775 23.57 -9.06 33.76
C GLU A 775 22.48 -7.98 33.92
N GLY A 776 22.26 -7.55 35.17
CA GLY A 776 21.29 -6.53 35.55
C GLY A 776 19.86 -7.04 35.81
N ILE A 777 19.59 -8.33 35.64
CA ILE A 777 18.30 -8.93 36.03
C ILE A 777 18.29 -9.15 37.55
N SER A 778 17.23 -8.67 38.22
CA SER A 778 17.10 -8.72 39.68
C SER A 778 16.95 -10.14 40.22
N ASN A 779 17.68 -10.52 41.27
CA ASN A 779 17.49 -11.81 41.95
C ASN A 779 16.04 -12.09 42.42
N PHE A 780 15.13 -11.12 42.37
CA PHE A 780 13.70 -11.35 42.50
C PHE A 780 13.16 -12.38 41.49
N TYR A 781 13.69 -12.42 40.25
CA TYR A 781 13.24 -13.36 39.22
C TYR A 781 13.48 -14.83 39.59
N LEU A 782 14.51 -15.10 40.40
CA LEU A 782 14.95 -16.44 40.81
C LEU A 782 14.17 -17.01 41.99
N LYS A 783 13.31 -16.21 42.62
CA LYS A 783 12.65 -16.58 43.88
C LYS A 783 11.28 -17.19 43.62
N ASP A 784 11.04 -18.31 44.28
CA ASP A 784 9.71 -18.87 44.44
C ASP A 784 9.02 -18.22 45.64
N PHE A 785 7.91 -17.53 45.38
CA PHE A 785 7.17 -16.80 46.41
C PHE A 785 5.99 -17.60 46.93
N GLU A 786 6.26 -18.48 47.90
CA GLU A 786 5.21 -19.30 48.51
C GLU A 786 4.31 -18.49 49.45
N ALA A 787 3.00 -18.68 49.30
CA ALA A 787 2.00 -18.21 50.23
C ALA A 787 2.06 -19.01 51.55
N ALA A 788 1.90 -18.34 52.68
CA ALA A 788 1.91 -18.98 54.00
C ALA A 788 0.87 -18.34 54.92
N GLY A 789 0.02 -19.16 55.55
CA GLY A 789 -1.04 -18.69 56.45
C GLY A 789 -2.27 -18.11 55.72
N PRO A 790 -3.22 -17.51 56.45
CA PRO A 790 -4.38 -16.83 55.87
C PRO A 790 -3.96 -15.57 55.10
N PRO A 791 -4.63 -15.22 53.98
CA PRO A 791 -4.29 -14.03 53.19
C PRO A 791 -4.66 -12.74 53.92
N ASP A 792 -3.84 -11.70 53.74
CA ASP A 792 -4.10 -10.33 54.21
C ASP A 792 -5.11 -9.60 53.33
N PHE A 793 -5.26 -10.05 52.07
CA PHE A 793 -6.19 -9.48 51.11
C PHE A 793 -6.81 -10.55 50.22
N GLU A 794 -8.10 -10.39 49.96
CA GLU A 794 -8.85 -11.16 48.97
C GLU A 794 -9.59 -10.20 48.04
N GLY A 795 -9.33 -10.31 46.73
CA GLY A 795 -10.03 -9.60 45.67
C GLY A 795 -10.64 -10.56 44.67
N GLN A 796 -11.68 -10.13 43.96
CA GLN A 796 -12.27 -10.90 42.87
C GLN A 796 -12.43 -10.03 41.62
N PHE A 797 -12.27 -10.66 40.45
CA PHE A 797 -12.47 -10.04 39.15
C PHE A 797 -13.15 -11.02 38.19
N LYS A 798 -14.35 -10.67 37.70
CA LYS A 798 -15.04 -11.44 36.67
C LYS A 798 -14.54 -11.00 35.29
N THR A 799 -13.94 -11.92 34.54
CA THR A 799 -13.50 -11.61 33.16
C THR A 799 -14.71 -11.53 32.22
N ASP A 800 -14.61 -10.72 31.17
CA ASP A 800 -15.62 -10.68 30.10
C ASP A 800 -15.50 -11.92 29.19
N GLU A 801 -16.59 -12.34 28.55
CA GLU A 801 -16.54 -13.41 27.55
C GLU A 801 -15.66 -13.05 26.34
N ASN A 802 -15.51 -11.75 26.06
CA ASN A 802 -14.66 -11.21 25.00
C ASN A 802 -13.28 -10.78 25.50
N GLN A 803 -12.90 -11.10 26.74
CA GLN A 803 -11.66 -10.59 27.34
C GLN A 803 -10.41 -10.96 26.53
N ALA A 804 -10.36 -12.19 25.99
CA ALA A 804 -9.25 -12.65 25.15
C ALA A 804 -9.19 -11.90 23.81
N VAL A 805 -10.36 -11.64 23.20
CA VAL A 805 -10.49 -10.87 21.95
C VAL A 805 -10.08 -9.41 22.16
N LEU A 806 -10.36 -8.85 23.33
CA LEU A 806 -9.93 -7.49 23.67
C LEU A 806 -8.42 -7.42 23.95
N TYR A 807 -7.87 -8.39 24.69
CA TYR A 807 -6.45 -8.41 25.06
C TYR A 807 -5.53 -8.62 23.87
N ARG A 808 -5.87 -9.53 22.93
CA ARG A 808 -5.05 -9.80 21.75
C ARG A 808 -4.78 -8.57 20.87
N LEU A 809 -5.65 -7.57 20.89
CA LEU A 809 -5.47 -6.31 20.15
C LEU A 809 -4.23 -5.51 20.58
N ASN A 810 -3.57 -5.90 21.69
CA ASN A 810 -2.40 -5.19 22.18
C ASN A 810 -1.07 -5.67 21.59
N ALA A 811 -0.97 -6.92 21.09
CA ALA A 811 0.18 -7.47 20.35
C ALA A 811 0.19 -9.02 20.29
N ASP A 812 -0.53 -9.71 21.17
CA ASP A 812 -0.51 -11.18 21.22
C ASP A 812 -1.64 -11.80 20.38
N TYR A 813 -1.32 -12.06 19.11
CA TYR A 813 -2.28 -12.54 18.12
C TYR A 813 -2.45 -14.05 18.06
N ASN A 814 -1.81 -14.83 18.95
CA ASN A 814 -1.82 -16.29 18.91
C ASN A 814 -3.26 -16.85 18.78
N PRO A 815 -3.56 -17.67 17.74
CA PRO A 815 -4.90 -18.19 17.48
C PRO A 815 -5.50 -19.00 18.64
N LEU A 816 -4.66 -19.57 19.52
CA LEU A 816 -5.06 -20.29 20.74
C LEU A 816 -6.09 -19.54 21.59
N HIS A 817 -6.09 -18.21 21.52
CA HIS A 817 -6.93 -17.34 22.32
C HIS A 817 -8.24 -16.89 21.65
N VAL A 818 -8.49 -17.29 20.40
CA VAL A 818 -9.71 -16.89 19.67
C VAL A 818 -10.30 -17.98 18.77
N ASP A 819 -9.47 -18.84 18.19
CA ASP A 819 -9.92 -19.89 17.27
C ASP A 819 -10.15 -21.22 18.02
N PRO A 820 -11.39 -21.75 18.06
CA PRO A 820 -11.69 -23.03 18.67
C PRO A 820 -10.93 -24.22 18.06
N ALA A 821 -10.66 -24.22 16.76
CA ALA A 821 -9.96 -25.33 16.10
C ALA A 821 -8.50 -25.39 16.58
N PHE A 822 -7.82 -24.24 16.57
CA PHE A 822 -6.46 -24.12 17.08
C PHE A 822 -6.37 -24.41 18.59
N ALA A 823 -7.32 -23.91 19.39
CA ALA A 823 -7.37 -24.19 20.81
C ALA A 823 -7.51 -25.70 21.11
N LYS A 824 -8.33 -26.39 20.33
CA LYS A 824 -8.48 -27.85 20.40
C LYS A 824 -7.17 -28.57 20.05
N GLY A 825 -6.44 -28.09 19.04
CA GLY A 825 -5.09 -28.59 18.71
C GLY A 825 -4.08 -28.43 19.85
N GLY A 826 -4.25 -27.39 20.69
CA GLY A 826 -3.49 -27.19 21.94
C GLY A 826 -3.93 -28.05 23.13
N ASN A 827 -4.95 -28.92 22.96
CA ASN A 827 -5.66 -29.67 23.99
C ASN A 827 -6.46 -28.80 24.97
N PHE A 828 -7.11 -27.75 24.48
CA PHE A 828 -8.09 -26.97 25.24
C PHE A 828 -9.49 -27.13 24.63
N ASP A 829 -10.51 -27.28 25.48
CA ASP A 829 -11.89 -27.48 25.00
C ASP A 829 -12.46 -26.28 24.22
N LYS A 830 -11.92 -25.09 24.45
CA LYS A 830 -12.28 -23.82 23.79
C LYS A 830 -11.14 -22.80 23.97
N PRO A 831 -11.17 -21.65 23.27
CA PRO A 831 -10.15 -20.63 23.43
C PRO A 831 -9.96 -20.17 24.88
N ILE A 832 -8.71 -20.11 25.32
CA ILE A 832 -8.34 -19.69 26.68
C ILE A 832 -7.92 -18.22 26.71
N LEU A 833 -8.01 -17.60 27.88
CA LEU A 833 -7.48 -16.27 28.12
C LEU A 833 -5.94 -16.31 28.17
N HIS A 834 -5.28 -15.27 27.65
CA HIS A 834 -3.82 -15.12 27.71
C HIS A 834 -3.33 -15.13 29.16
N GLY A 835 -2.22 -15.85 29.42
CA GLY A 835 -1.52 -15.84 30.72
C GLY A 835 -1.23 -14.42 31.21
N LEU A 836 -0.67 -13.61 30.31
CA LEU A 836 -0.31 -12.22 30.57
C LEU A 836 -1.52 -11.28 30.75
N CYS A 837 -2.72 -11.70 30.32
CA CYS A 837 -3.96 -10.96 30.59
C CYS A 837 -4.36 -11.10 32.06
N PHE A 838 -4.53 -12.33 32.57
CA PHE A 838 -4.90 -12.52 33.97
C PHE A 838 -3.75 -12.23 34.95
N PHE A 839 -2.50 -12.20 34.47
CA PHE A 839 -1.37 -11.56 35.15
C PHE A 839 -1.59 -10.06 35.35
N GLY A 840 -1.92 -9.32 34.28
CA GLY A 840 -2.19 -7.88 34.34
C GLY A 840 -3.40 -7.55 35.21
N ILE A 841 -4.48 -8.34 35.12
CA ILE A 841 -5.66 -8.18 35.99
C ILE A 841 -5.26 -8.34 37.46
N SER A 842 -4.51 -9.39 37.79
CA SER A 842 -4.06 -9.63 39.17
C SER A 842 -3.17 -8.49 39.67
N ALA A 843 -2.22 -8.04 38.85
CA ALA A 843 -1.32 -6.95 39.16
C ALA A 843 -2.07 -5.62 39.39
N LYS A 844 -3.08 -5.32 38.57
CA LYS A 844 -3.94 -4.15 38.72
C LYS A 844 -4.69 -4.18 40.06
N VAL A 845 -5.36 -5.30 40.37
CA VAL A 845 -6.11 -5.46 41.63
C VAL A 845 -5.20 -5.25 42.84
N LEU A 846 -4.00 -5.84 42.82
CA LEU A 846 -3.02 -5.68 43.91
C LEU A 846 -2.45 -4.27 43.98
N MET A 847 -2.18 -3.63 42.84
CA MET A 847 -1.68 -2.26 42.79
C MET A 847 -2.72 -1.26 43.30
N ASP A 848 -3.99 -1.45 42.95
CA ASP A 848 -5.09 -0.61 43.43
C ASP A 848 -5.26 -0.72 44.96
N HIS A 849 -4.93 -1.87 45.54
CA HIS A 849 -5.02 -2.09 46.99
C HIS A 849 -3.74 -1.66 47.75
N TYR A 850 -2.55 -2.12 47.33
CA TYR A 850 -1.30 -1.94 48.05
C TYR A 850 -0.44 -0.76 47.58
N GLY A 851 -0.69 -0.24 46.39
CA GLY A 851 0.07 0.82 45.74
C GLY A 851 1.01 0.33 44.64
N LEU A 852 1.78 1.27 44.09
CA LEU A 852 2.67 1.06 42.95
C LEU A 852 3.76 0.02 43.26
N PHE A 853 4.10 -0.82 42.28
CA PHE A 853 5.17 -1.82 42.35
C PHE A 853 6.19 -1.61 41.21
N ASP A 854 7.45 -1.98 41.44
CA ASP A 854 8.53 -1.91 40.44
C ASP A 854 8.96 -3.29 39.93
N GLU A 855 8.65 -4.37 40.62
CA GLU A 855 8.94 -5.74 40.19
C GLU A 855 7.72 -6.63 40.40
N ILE A 856 7.46 -7.53 39.46
CA ILE A 856 6.44 -8.58 39.55
C ILE A 856 6.99 -9.88 38.97
N LYS A 857 6.69 -11.00 39.64
CA LYS A 857 7.02 -12.36 39.20
C LYS A 857 5.78 -13.23 39.38
N ALA A 858 5.50 -14.11 38.42
CA ALA A 858 4.43 -15.09 38.53
C ALA A 858 4.75 -16.38 37.76
N ARG A 859 4.19 -17.49 38.25
CA ARG A 859 4.10 -18.76 37.52
C ARG A 859 2.66 -19.05 37.12
N PHE A 860 2.45 -19.29 35.84
CA PHE A 860 1.19 -19.76 35.28
C PHE A 860 1.06 -21.25 35.55
N THR A 861 0.10 -21.62 36.40
CA THR A 861 -0.08 -23.00 36.87
C THR A 861 -1.27 -23.69 36.20
N SER A 862 -2.18 -22.92 35.61
CA SER A 862 -3.30 -23.41 34.81
C SER A 862 -3.82 -22.29 33.90
N PHE A 863 -4.76 -22.61 33.03
CA PHE A 863 -5.41 -21.68 32.10
C PHE A 863 -6.68 -21.07 32.72
N VAL A 864 -7.25 -20.06 32.06
CA VAL A 864 -8.53 -19.42 32.40
C VAL A 864 -9.38 -19.37 31.14
N TYR A 865 -10.68 -19.62 31.22
CA TYR A 865 -11.57 -19.32 30.10
C TYR A 865 -12.12 -17.89 30.21
N PRO A 866 -12.26 -17.16 29.09
CA PRO A 866 -13.00 -15.90 29.09
C PRO A 866 -14.38 -16.08 29.69
N GLY A 867 -14.80 -15.14 30.56
CA GLY A 867 -16.02 -15.25 31.34
C GLY A 867 -15.84 -15.91 32.71
N GLU A 868 -14.70 -16.51 33.06
CA GLU A 868 -14.45 -17.07 34.41
C GLU A 868 -14.08 -15.96 35.42
N THR A 869 -14.22 -16.28 36.71
CA THR A 869 -13.93 -15.39 37.83
C THR A 869 -12.57 -15.70 38.42
N LEU A 870 -11.74 -14.66 38.51
CA LEU A 870 -10.45 -14.69 39.18
C LEU A 870 -10.61 -14.27 40.64
N LYS A 871 -10.11 -15.09 41.56
CA LYS A 871 -9.96 -14.77 42.99
C LYS A 871 -8.49 -14.57 43.30
N ILE A 872 -8.10 -13.36 43.66
CA ILE A 872 -6.73 -12.94 43.95
C ILE A 872 -6.55 -12.93 45.46
N LEU A 873 -5.64 -13.75 45.97
CA LEU A 873 -5.26 -13.83 47.38
C LEU A 873 -3.86 -13.26 47.56
N ALA A 874 -3.63 -12.44 48.58
CA ALA A 874 -2.33 -11.83 48.80
C ALA A 874 -1.89 -11.80 50.27
N TRP A 875 -0.57 -11.86 50.46
CA TRP A 875 0.12 -11.86 51.75
C TRP A 875 1.26 -10.85 51.70
N ARG A 876 1.22 -9.86 52.57
CA ARG A 876 2.22 -8.79 52.63
C ARG A 876 3.25 -9.04 53.72
N SER A 877 4.51 -8.89 53.34
CA SER A 877 5.66 -8.88 54.24
C SER A 877 6.54 -7.68 53.90
N GLY A 878 6.32 -6.55 54.59
CA GLY A 878 7.01 -5.30 54.31
C GLY A 878 6.66 -4.77 52.91
N ASN A 879 7.67 -4.66 52.04
CA ASN A 879 7.52 -4.17 50.66
C ASN A 879 7.20 -5.29 49.68
N LEU A 880 7.15 -6.55 50.12
CA LEU A 880 6.82 -7.70 49.30
C LEU A 880 5.35 -8.07 49.50
N VAL A 881 4.60 -8.23 48.42
CA VAL A 881 3.26 -8.80 48.45
C VAL A 881 3.27 -10.07 47.61
N LYS A 882 3.25 -11.22 48.28
CA LYS A 882 3.08 -12.51 47.62
C LYS A 882 1.62 -12.68 47.25
N PHE A 883 1.33 -13.34 46.13
CA PHE A 883 -0.06 -13.54 45.73
C PHE A 883 -0.28 -14.87 44.99
N GLN A 884 -1.55 -15.27 44.95
CA GLN A 884 -2.07 -16.36 44.15
C GLN A 884 -3.33 -15.88 43.44
N THR A 885 -3.57 -16.41 42.25
CA THR A 885 -4.83 -16.19 41.54
C THR A 885 -5.48 -17.54 41.28
N TRP A 886 -6.76 -17.64 41.62
CA TRP A 886 -7.58 -18.84 41.48
C TRP A 886 -8.71 -18.58 40.49
N CYS A 887 -9.02 -19.57 39.64
CA CYS A 887 -10.29 -19.64 38.95
C CYS A 887 -11.33 -20.18 39.92
N VAL A 888 -12.36 -19.38 40.23
CA VAL A 888 -13.40 -19.72 41.21
C VAL A 888 -14.23 -20.90 40.73
N GLU A 889 -14.67 -20.87 39.47
CA GLU A 889 -15.58 -21.85 38.88
C GLU A 889 -14.98 -23.26 38.88
N ARG A 890 -13.66 -23.36 38.66
CA ARG A 890 -12.94 -24.65 38.65
C ARG A 890 -12.23 -24.97 39.96
N ASN A 891 -12.22 -24.04 40.92
CA ASN A 891 -11.44 -24.12 42.15
C ASN A 891 -9.97 -24.50 41.88
N THR A 892 -9.39 -23.89 40.84
CA THR A 892 -8.06 -24.21 40.34
C THR A 892 -7.16 -23.00 40.44
N LYS A 893 -5.95 -23.20 40.96
CA LYS A 893 -4.93 -22.16 40.96
C LYS A 893 -4.42 -21.93 39.54
N VAL A 894 -4.43 -20.67 39.09
CA VAL A 894 -3.98 -20.25 37.75
C VAL A 894 -2.70 -19.42 37.80
N ILE A 895 -2.47 -18.70 38.90
CA ILE A 895 -1.17 -18.08 39.22
C ILE A 895 -0.69 -18.55 40.60
N ASP A 896 0.57 -18.97 40.67
CA ASP A 896 1.26 -19.32 41.91
C ASP A 896 2.71 -18.81 41.91
N PHE A 897 3.41 -19.01 43.04
CA PHE A 897 4.81 -18.61 43.24
C PHE A 897 5.06 -17.16 42.82
N ALA A 898 4.09 -16.30 43.13
CA ALA A 898 4.01 -14.96 42.58
C ALA A 898 4.16 -13.90 43.66
N ALA A 899 4.78 -12.79 43.30
CA ALA A 899 4.86 -11.61 44.16
C ALA A 899 5.02 -10.32 43.37
N ILE A 900 4.58 -9.22 43.97
CA ILE A 900 4.95 -7.85 43.58
C ILE A 900 5.85 -7.23 44.65
N LYS A 901 6.74 -6.33 44.24
CA LYS A 901 7.59 -5.52 45.11
C LYS A 901 7.18 -4.05 45.04
N LEU A 902 6.70 -3.51 46.14
CA LEU A 902 6.14 -2.16 46.22
C LEU A 902 7.22 -1.08 46.18
N VAL A 903 6.96 -0.01 45.44
CA VAL A 903 7.81 1.20 45.41
C VAL A 903 7.63 1.98 46.71
N GLY A 904 8.73 2.39 47.34
CA GLY A 904 8.70 3.23 48.54
C GLY A 904 8.02 2.62 49.77
N GLY A 905 7.80 1.29 49.79
CA GLY A 905 7.14 0.58 50.88
C GLY A 905 5.62 0.47 50.81
N GLY A 906 4.98 1.09 49.80
CA GLY A 906 3.54 1.04 49.59
C GLY A 906 2.70 1.70 50.69
N ILE A 907 1.37 1.68 50.53
CA ILE A 907 0.44 2.21 51.56
C ILE A 907 0.55 1.29 52.78
N PRO A 908 0.82 1.74 54.02
CA PRO A 908 0.89 0.86 55.19
C PRO A 908 -0.40 0.06 55.36
N SER A 909 -0.34 -1.26 55.57
CA SER A 909 -1.52 -2.04 55.91
C SER A 909 -2.04 -1.57 57.27
N LYS A 910 -3.07 -0.72 57.27
CA LYS A 910 -3.81 -0.38 58.49
C LYS A 910 -5.18 -1.06 58.42
N LEU A 911 -5.29 -2.06 59.31
CA LEU A 911 -6.47 -2.76 59.85
C LEU A 911 -7.20 -3.71 58.90
#